data_AF-A0A076H6D7-F1
#
_entry.id   AF-A0A076H6D7-F1
#
_cell.length_a   1.000
_cell.length_b   1.000
_cell.length_c   1.000
_cell.angle_alpha   90.00
_cell.angle_beta   90.00
_cell.angle_gamma   90.00
#
_symmetry.space_group_name_H-M   'P 1'
#
loop_
_entity.id
_entity.type
_entity.pdbx_description
1 polymer ?
#
loop_
_entity_poly.entity_id
_entity_poly.type
_entity_poly.pdbx_seq_one_letter_code
_entity_poly.pdbx_strand_id
1 'polypeptide(L)'
;MSLLHATWLPAIRTPSSSGQPALLVWADTWRVATPAGPGLTPASHPFTLGEQDLRAWLSERDLAPPGSIDATACLTLPSRSVRPRKARNQSSDPPAEDEPAWTGLPLQAGEPIPKQTEWWPWQVQGLALEPSAATEWLCRLPLSGRHPDLAEELRWWSHLQRWALSLVARGRWIPQVELSKGEGYPHRARWVPLLNREEDRRRLEDLATSLPLVATCALPWREPMGRRSNRMTRLRPEAMRAANPVACCRPRSGRLRVATLLEDLVDALLRKDFQPDLDALDPLLSAWQHALGSETGVIDLGEEDAERLSSTSLHWREGIAGDVAAARTCLELQTPPEGEDLWELRFALQAETDPSLKLPAASAWASGASTLQLGEVKVEQPGEVLLEGLGRALTVFPPIERGLESATPETMQLTPAEAFVLVRTAARQLRDAGLGVDLPASLSGGLASRLGLAIKAELPERSSGFTLGESLSWSWDLMIGGVTLTLRELERLSGKRSPLVRHKGAWIELRPNDLKNAERFCGSNPELSLDDALRLTATEGELLMRLPVHHFEAGPRLQAVLEQYHQQKAPDPLPAPDGFCGQLRPYQERGLGWLAFLNRFDQGACLADDMGLGKTIQLLAFLQHLKTEQELKRPVLLVAPTSVLTNWKREAEAFTPDLSVREHYGPRRPSTPASLKKSLNDVDLVLTSYGLLQRDSELLETQDWQGVVIDEAQAIKNPGAKQSQAARDLARAGKNSRFRIALTGTPVENRVSELWALMDFLNPKVLGEEDFFRQRYRLPIERYGDMSSLRDLKARVGPFILRRLKTDKAIISDLPEKVELSEWVGLSKEQKSLYSKTVEDTLDAIARAPRGQRHGQVLGLLTRLKQICNHPALALREETVDREFLGRSAKLQRLDEILDEVIEAGDRALLFTQFAEWGHLLQAWMQQRWRAEVPFLHGGTRKSDRQAMVDRFQEDPRGPQLFLLSLKAGGVGLNLTRASHVFHLDRWWNPAVENQATDRAYRIGQTSRVMVHKFITSGSVEEKIDRMIREKSRLAEDIVGSGEEWLGSLAGDQLRDLVALEDS
;
A
#
# COMPACT_ATOMS: atom_id res chain seq x y z
N MET A 1 -15.47 -13.27 -10.95
CA MET A 1 -15.02 -12.93 -9.58
C MET A 1 -16.20 -12.27 -8.90
N SER A 2 -16.59 -12.75 -7.73
CA SER A 2 -17.69 -12.20 -6.96
C SER A 2 -17.12 -11.57 -5.69
N LEU A 3 -17.67 -10.44 -5.25
CA LEU A 3 -17.22 -9.74 -4.06
C LEU A 3 -18.29 -9.80 -2.98
N LEU A 4 -17.92 -10.25 -1.78
CA LEU A 4 -18.82 -10.37 -0.65
C LEU A 4 -18.93 -9.07 0.13
N HIS A 5 -20.16 -8.66 0.40
CA HIS A 5 -20.55 -7.46 1.13
C HIS A 5 -21.38 -7.80 2.36
N ALA A 6 -21.40 -6.88 3.33
CA ALA A 6 -22.31 -6.97 4.47
C ALA A 6 -22.91 -5.60 4.84
N THR A 7 -24.23 -5.56 4.96
CA THR A 7 -25.01 -4.35 5.24
C THR A 7 -25.96 -4.59 6.42
N TRP A 8 -25.98 -3.69 7.38
CA TRP A 8 -26.94 -3.77 8.49
C TRP A 8 -28.33 -3.33 8.05
N LEU A 9 -29.29 -4.24 8.16
CA LEU A 9 -30.70 -3.98 7.91
C LEU A 9 -31.37 -3.52 9.20
N PRO A 10 -32.04 -2.35 9.20
CA PRO A 10 -32.92 -2.00 10.29
C PRO A 10 -34.10 -3.00 10.34
N ALA A 11 -34.69 -3.18 11.53
CA ALA A 11 -35.85 -4.02 11.81
C ALA A 11 -36.71 -4.39 10.58
N ILE A 12 -36.48 -5.59 10.03
CA ILE A 12 -37.15 -6.06 8.81
C ILE A 12 -38.48 -6.70 9.23
N ARG A 13 -39.60 -6.22 8.67
CA ARG A 13 -40.89 -6.92 8.76
C ARG A 13 -41.13 -7.67 7.44
N THR A 14 -40.72 -8.93 7.39
CA THR A 14 -41.28 -9.90 6.42
C THR A 14 -42.37 -10.73 7.10
N PRO A 15 -43.26 -11.41 6.37
CA PRO A 15 -44.24 -12.34 6.96
C PRO A 15 -43.59 -13.45 7.80
N SER A 16 -42.29 -13.68 7.64
CA SER A 16 -41.48 -14.71 8.29
C SER A 16 -40.44 -14.19 9.29
N SER A 17 -40.29 -12.87 9.50
CA SER A 17 -39.27 -12.29 10.41
C SER A 17 -39.86 -11.54 11.59
N SER A 18 -39.22 -11.71 12.75
CA SER A 18 -39.61 -11.19 14.08
C SER A 18 -39.55 -9.65 14.24
N GLY A 19 -39.30 -8.91 13.15
CA GLY A 19 -39.11 -7.46 13.21
C GLY A 19 -37.77 -7.02 13.83
N GLN A 20 -36.77 -7.90 13.88
CA GLN A 20 -35.45 -7.61 14.44
C GLN A 20 -34.46 -7.07 13.39
N PRO A 21 -33.43 -6.31 13.82
CA PRO A 21 -32.32 -5.93 12.94
C PRO A 21 -31.57 -7.19 12.49
N ALA A 22 -30.94 -7.13 11.32
CA ALA A 22 -30.18 -8.26 10.78
C ALA A 22 -29.00 -7.78 9.94
N LEU A 23 -27.94 -8.59 9.88
CA LEU A 23 -26.84 -8.37 8.94
C LEU A 23 -27.17 -9.07 7.61
N LEU A 24 -27.39 -8.30 6.54
CA LEU A 24 -27.52 -8.85 5.19
C LEU A 24 -26.15 -9.12 4.60
N VAL A 25 -25.87 -10.38 4.32
CA VAL A 25 -24.72 -10.84 3.55
C VAL A 25 -25.15 -11.01 2.10
N TRP A 26 -24.49 -10.31 1.18
CA TRP A 26 -24.81 -10.37 -0.24
C TRP A 26 -23.52 -10.26 -1.06
N ALA A 27 -23.53 -10.71 -2.31
CA ALA A 27 -22.36 -10.59 -3.17
C ALA A 27 -22.75 -10.06 -4.54
N ASP A 28 -21.89 -9.25 -5.14
CA ASP A 28 -22.00 -8.89 -6.55
C ASP A 28 -21.02 -9.71 -7.40
N THR A 29 -21.30 -9.81 -8.69
CA THR A 29 -20.47 -10.53 -9.66
C THR A 29 -20.51 -9.81 -10.99
N TRP A 30 -19.40 -9.86 -11.71
CA TRP A 30 -19.33 -9.25 -13.02
C TRP A 30 -20.21 -10.00 -14.03
N ARG A 31 -21.11 -9.26 -14.69
CA ARG A 31 -21.87 -9.73 -15.87
C ARG A 31 -22.35 -8.56 -16.72
N VAL A 32 -22.73 -8.84 -17.96
CA VAL A 32 -23.32 -7.85 -18.86
C VAL A 32 -24.75 -7.56 -18.41
N ALA A 33 -25.06 -6.28 -18.15
CA ALA A 33 -26.37 -5.84 -17.68
C ALA A 33 -26.93 -4.73 -18.58
N THR A 34 -28.24 -4.78 -18.83
CA THR A 34 -28.95 -3.74 -19.56
C THR A 34 -29.31 -2.59 -18.60
N PRO A 35 -29.05 -1.32 -19.00
CA PRO A 35 -29.63 -0.14 -18.38
C PRO A 35 -31.14 -0.30 -18.15
N ALA A 36 -31.59 -0.33 -16.91
CA ALA A 36 -33.02 -0.33 -16.58
C ALA A 36 -33.42 1.05 -16.11
N GLY A 37 -34.48 1.68 -16.66
CA GLY A 37 -35.07 3.02 -16.36
C GLY A 37 -35.56 3.23 -14.90
N PRO A 38 -35.68 4.48 -14.38
CA PRO A 38 -36.21 4.70 -13.03
C PRO A 38 -37.71 4.35 -13.04
N GLY A 39 -38.09 3.27 -12.36
CA GLY A 39 -39.47 2.80 -12.22
C GLY A 39 -40.16 3.32 -10.95
N LEU A 40 -41.44 2.97 -10.79
CA LEU A 40 -42.20 3.22 -9.55
C LEU A 40 -41.69 2.37 -8.36
N THR A 41 -40.93 1.31 -8.65
CA THR A 41 -40.27 0.43 -7.69
C THR A 41 -38.78 0.33 -8.02
N PRO A 42 -37.89 0.22 -7.02
CA PRO A 42 -36.46 0.03 -7.27
C PRO A 42 -36.22 -1.25 -8.10
N ALA A 43 -35.36 -1.17 -9.11
CA ALA A 43 -35.01 -2.32 -9.94
C ALA A 43 -34.09 -3.29 -9.19
N SER A 44 -34.11 -4.57 -9.57
CA SER A 44 -33.15 -5.57 -9.08
C SER A 44 -31.72 -5.16 -9.44
N HIS A 45 -30.81 -5.25 -8.47
CA HIS A 45 -29.41 -4.93 -8.66
C HIS A 45 -28.80 -5.92 -9.67
N PRO A 46 -28.40 -5.45 -10.86
CA PRO A 46 -28.09 -6.32 -11.97
C PRO A 46 -26.83 -7.17 -11.74
N PHE A 47 -25.97 -6.84 -10.78
CA PHE A 47 -24.76 -7.62 -10.48
C PHE A 47 -24.90 -8.55 -9.28
N THR A 48 -26.00 -8.51 -8.52
CA THR A 48 -26.15 -9.31 -7.29
C THR A 48 -26.34 -10.80 -7.59
N LEU A 49 -25.57 -11.67 -6.92
CA LEU A 49 -25.79 -13.12 -7.00
C LEU A 49 -27.19 -13.48 -6.48
N GLY A 50 -27.85 -14.43 -7.14
CA GLY A 50 -29.09 -15.00 -6.60
C GLY A 50 -28.83 -15.77 -5.31
N GLU A 51 -29.87 -15.96 -4.49
CA GLU A 51 -29.76 -16.58 -3.16
C GLU A 51 -29.14 -17.99 -3.21
N GLN A 52 -29.52 -18.80 -4.19
CA GLN A 52 -28.96 -20.15 -4.39
C GLN A 52 -27.49 -20.11 -4.78
N ASP A 53 -27.11 -19.22 -5.71
CA ASP A 53 -25.73 -19.04 -6.14
C ASP A 53 -24.85 -18.51 -5.00
N LEU A 54 -25.38 -17.60 -4.18
CA LEU A 54 -24.70 -17.04 -3.02
C LEU A 54 -24.45 -18.14 -1.96
N ARG A 55 -25.44 -18.98 -1.66
CA ARG A 55 -25.27 -20.11 -0.71
C ARG A 55 -24.24 -21.12 -1.21
N ALA A 56 -24.25 -21.46 -2.51
CA ALA A 56 -23.26 -22.33 -3.12
C ALA A 56 -21.85 -21.71 -3.04
N TRP A 57 -21.73 -20.45 -3.45
CA TRP A 57 -20.46 -19.71 -3.46
C TRP A 57 -19.85 -19.55 -2.07
N LEU A 58 -20.67 -19.32 -1.04
CA LEU A 58 -20.24 -19.24 0.36
C LEU A 58 -19.84 -20.62 0.92
N SER A 59 -20.55 -21.68 0.55
CA SER A 59 -20.26 -23.05 1.01
C SER A 59 -18.93 -23.57 0.48
N GLU A 60 -18.61 -23.30 -0.80
CA GLU A 60 -17.30 -23.62 -1.39
C GLU A 60 -16.11 -22.97 -0.66
N ARG A 61 -16.37 -21.87 0.05
CA ARG A 61 -15.36 -21.07 0.75
C ARG A 61 -15.35 -21.27 2.26
N ASP A 62 -16.17 -22.18 2.78
CA ASP A 62 -16.39 -22.38 4.23
C ASP A 62 -16.82 -21.09 4.95
N LEU A 63 -17.57 -20.24 4.24
CA LEU A 63 -18.08 -18.95 4.72
C LEU A 63 -19.61 -18.92 4.81
N ALA A 64 -20.28 -20.06 4.62
CA ALA A 64 -21.74 -20.15 4.71
C ALA A 64 -22.19 -19.86 6.16
N PRO A 65 -22.99 -18.80 6.39
CA PRO A 65 -23.46 -18.50 7.73
C PRO A 65 -24.57 -19.46 8.16
N PRO A 66 -24.41 -20.17 9.30
CA PRO A 66 -25.45 -21.04 9.83
C PRO A 66 -26.68 -20.22 10.26
N GLY A 67 -27.88 -20.77 10.07
CA GLY A 67 -29.14 -20.10 10.46
C GLY A 67 -29.54 -18.89 9.59
N SER A 68 -28.93 -18.71 8.41
CA SER A 68 -29.27 -17.63 7.49
C SER A 68 -30.64 -17.78 6.83
N ILE A 69 -31.38 -16.66 6.74
CA ILE A 69 -32.71 -16.58 6.12
C ILE A 69 -32.59 -15.81 4.80
N ASP A 70 -33.31 -16.26 3.77
CA ASP A 70 -33.35 -15.56 2.48
C ASP A 70 -34.04 -14.21 2.63
N ALA A 71 -33.42 -13.14 2.12
CA ALA A 71 -33.91 -11.78 2.27
C ALA A 71 -33.62 -10.92 1.05
N THR A 72 -34.60 -10.09 0.67
CA THR A 72 -34.43 -9.03 -0.30
C THR A 72 -34.51 -7.67 0.39
N ALA A 73 -33.49 -6.83 0.22
CA ALA A 73 -33.43 -5.50 0.80
C ALA A 73 -33.31 -4.41 -0.26
N CYS A 74 -33.82 -3.22 0.03
CA CYS A 74 -33.57 -2.05 -0.81
C CYS A 74 -32.32 -1.32 -0.30
N LEU A 75 -31.25 -1.34 -1.10
CA LEU A 75 -29.98 -0.69 -0.79
C LEU A 75 -29.78 0.52 -1.70
N THR A 76 -29.29 1.62 -1.14
CA THR A 76 -28.89 2.79 -1.94
C THR A 76 -27.41 2.67 -2.28
N LEU A 77 -27.11 2.42 -3.55
CA LEU A 77 -25.75 2.12 -4.03
C LEU A 77 -25.28 3.16 -5.05
N PRO A 78 -23.97 3.43 -5.12
CA PRO A 78 -23.43 4.40 -6.07
C PRO A 78 -23.65 3.89 -7.50
N SER A 79 -24.06 4.78 -8.40
CA SER A 79 -24.48 4.43 -9.77
C SER A 79 -23.94 5.44 -10.79
N ARG A 80 -23.77 5.00 -12.03
CA ARG A 80 -23.14 5.81 -13.09
C ARG A 80 -24.07 6.91 -13.60
N SER A 81 -23.50 8.06 -13.95
CA SER A 81 -24.15 9.12 -14.75
C SER A 81 -23.62 9.08 -16.18
N VAL A 82 -24.51 8.96 -17.16
CA VAL A 82 -24.23 8.97 -18.61
C VAL A 82 -25.40 9.68 -19.25
N ARG A 83 -25.08 10.72 -20.03
CA ARG A 83 -26.07 11.42 -20.86
C ARG A 83 -26.57 10.45 -21.93
N PRO A 84 -27.89 10.30 -22.11
CA PRO A 84 -28.42 9.40 -23.13
C PRO A 84 -27.82 9.75 -24.50
N ARG A 85 -27.31 8.74 -25.21
CA ARG A 85 -26.90 8.89 -26.62
C ARG A 85 -28.16 9.21 -27.42
N LYS A 86 -28.20 10.37 -28.10
CA LYS A 86 -29.29 10.74 -29.01
C LYS A 86 -29.57 9.58 -29.96
N ALA A 87 -30.75 8.97 -29.85
CA ALA A 87 -31.26 8.08 -30.88
C ALA A 87 -31.45 8.93 -32.14
N ARG A 88 -30.65 8.65 -33.17
CA ARG A 88 -30.71 9.30 -34.46
C ARG A 88 -31.93 8.74 -35.21
N ASN A 89 -33.12 9.19 -34.82
CA ASN A 89 -34.39 9.20 -35.56
C ASN A 89 -35.57 9.09 -34.57
N GLN A 90 -36.21 10.22 -34.26
CA GLN A 90 -37.66 10.46 -34.34
C GLN A 90 -38.10 11.64 -33.46
N SER A 91 -38.90 12.52 -34.06
CA SER A 91 -39.68 13.63 -33.48
C SER A 91 -38.94 14.87 -32.97
N SER A 92 -39.61 16.00 -33.18
CA SER A 92 -39.09 17.36 -33.29
C SER A 92 -39.44 18.25 -32.10
N ASP A 93 -39.33 17.72 -30.88
CA ASP A 93 -39.45 18.53 -29.66
C ASP A 93 -38.17 18.40 -28.82
N PRO A 94 -37.59 19.53 -28.35
CA PRO A 94 -36.51 19.46 -27.38
C PRO A 94 -37.07 18.90 -26.06
N PRO A 95 -36.40 17.92 -25.41
CA PRO A 95 -36.77 17.55 -24.05
C PRO A 95 -36.55 18.76 -23.15
N ALA A 96 -37.42 18.95 -22.17
CA ALA A 96 -37.29 20.00 -21.15
C ALA A 96 -35.89 19.94 -20.51
N GLU A 97 -35.25 21.09 -20.31
CA GLU A 97 -33.86 21.23 -19.84
C GLU A 97 -33.59 20.64 -18.43
N ASP A 98 -34.60 20.06 -17.77
CA ASP A 98 -34.53 19.55 -16.39
C ASP A 98 -34.68 18.01 -16.25
N GLU A 99 -34.74 17.22 -17.34
CA GLU A 99 -34.78 15.75 -17.18
C GLU A 99 -33.40 15.17 -16.81
N PRO A 100 -33.29 14.49 -15.66
CA PRO A 100 -32.01 14.01 -15.17
C PRO A 100 -31.51 12.78 -15.93
N ALA A 101 -30.30 12.88 -16.49
CA ALA A 101 -29.63 11.82 -17.23
C ALA A 101 -29.14 10.68 -16.31
N TRP A 102 -29.98 9.65 -16.14
CA TRP A 102 -29.63 8.44 -15.40
C TRP A 102 -29.44 7.24 -16.32
N THR A 103 -28.52 6.33 -15.94
CA THR A 103 -28.00 5.26 -16.81
C THR A 103 -28.50 3.87 -16.48
N GLY A 104 -29.18 3.69 -15.36
CA GLY A 104 -29.68 2.38 -14.96
C GLY A 104 -28.62 1.32 -14.68
N LEU A 105 -27.37 1.69 -14.34
CA LEU A 105 -26.35 0.73 -13.91
C LEU A 105 -25.63 1.20 -12.62
N PRO A 106 -25.53 0.32 -11.60
CA PRO A 106 -24.72 0.58 -10.40
C PRO A 106 -23.23 0.59 -10.75
N LEU A 107 -22.39 1.22 -9.92
CA LEU A 107 -20.95 1.01 -9.98
C LEU A 107 -20.63 -0.43 -9.59
N GLN A 108 -19.66 -1.05 -10.28
CA GLN A 108 -19.20 -2.37 -9.86
C GLN A 108 -18.35 -2.23 -8.60
N ALA A 109 -18.45 -3.19 -7.68
CA ALA A 109 -17.64 -3.12 -6.48
C ALA A 109 -16.13 -3.21 -6.81
N GLY A 110 -15.34 -2.38 -6.14
CA GLY A 110 -13.91 -2.20 -6.43
C GLY A 110 -13.60 -1.20 -7.57
N GLU A 111 -14.61 -0.65 -8.26
CA GLU A 111 -14.41 0.48 -9.15
C GLU A 111 -14.13 1.76 -8.34
N PRO A 112 -13.13 2.58 -8.75
CA PRO A 112 -12.88 3.85 -8.10
C PRO A 112 -14.09 4.77 -8.27
N ILE A 113 -14.58 5.32 -7.15
CA ILE A 113 -15.75 6.21 -7.13
C ILE A 113 -15.45 7.46 -7.98
N PRO A 114 -16.21 7.73 -9.07
CA PRO A 114 -16.03 8.91 -9.89
C PRO A 114 -16.25 10.22 -9.12
N LYS A 115 -15.61 11.31 -9.56
CA LYS A 115 -15.78 12.66 -8.97
C LYS A 115 -17.25 13.15 -8.97
N GLN A 116 -18.07 12.67 -9.90
CA GLN A 116 -19.52 12.86 -9.94
C GLN A 116 -20.19 11.49 -9.85
N THR A 117 -20.69 11.14 -8.67
CA THR A 117 -21.37 9.88 -8.39
C THR A 117 -22.77 10.16 -7.87
N GLU A 118 -23.78 9.53 -8.46
CA GLU A 118 -25.15 9.58 -7.97
C GLU A 118 -25.48 8.32 -7.16
N TRP A 119 -26.37 8.45 -6.18
CA TRP A 119 -26.77 7.36 -5.29
C TRP A 119 -28.20 6.94 -5.60
N TRP A 120 -28.40 5.66 -5.93
CA TRP A 120 -29.69 5.15 -6.41
C TRP A 120 -30.14 3.89 -5.66
N PRO A 121 -31.46 3.72 -5.43
CA PRO A 121 -32.01 2.55 -4.76
C PRO A 121 -32.04 1.33 -5.70
N TRP A 122 -31.63 0.19 -5.17
CA TRP A 122 -31.61 -1.11 -5.84
C TRP A 122 -32.20 -2.19 -4.93
N GLN A 123 -32.93 -3.15 -5.50
CA GLN A 123 -33.31 -4.38 -4.78
C GLN A 123 -32.14 -5.37 -4.83
N VAL A 124 -31.63 -5.75 -3.66
CA VAL A 124 -30.49 -6.65 -3.49
C VAL A 124 -30.97 -7.89 -2.74
N GLN A 125 -30.75 -9.06 -3.36
CA GLN A 125 -31.00 -10.36 -2.75
C GLN A 125 -29.77 -10.81 -1.95
N GLY A 126 -29.99 -11.48 -0.82
CA GLY A 126 -28.92 -11.97 0.03
C GLY A 126 -29.43 -12.84 1.17
N LEU A 127 -28.53 -13.10 2.12
CA LEU A 127 -28.77 -13.90 3.31
C LEU A 127 -28.79 -12.98 4.54
N ALA A 128 -29.93 -12.88 5.21
CA ALA A 128 -30.06 -12.16 6.47
C ALA A 128 -29.62 -13.04 7.65
N LEU A 129 -28.77 -12.46 8.50
CA LEU A 129 -28.31 -13.04 9.76
C LEU A 129 -28.89 -12.26 10.91
N GLU A 130 -29.56 -12.95 11.82
CA GLU A 130 -29.91 -12.36 13.10
C GLU A 130 -28.64 -11.98 13.87
N PRO A 131 -28.72 -11.01 14.80
CA PRO A 131 -27.53 -10.47 15.48
C PRO A 131 -26.66 -11.54 16.13
N SER A 132 -27.25 -12.58 16.72
CA SER A 132 -26.54 -13.72 17.31
C SER A 132 -25.71 -14.48 16.27
N ALA A 133 -26.31 -14.90 15.16
CA ALA A 133 -25.62 -15.57 14.06
C ALA A 133 -24.57 -14.66 13.39
N ALA A 134 -24.85 -13.35 13.29
CA ALA A 134 -23.93 -12.36 12.75
C ALA A 134 -22.65 -12.27 13.61
N THR A 135 -22.78 -12.24 14.94
CA THR A 135 -21.61 -12.18 15.85
C THR A 135 -20.67 -13.37 15.67
N GLU A 136 -21.22 -14.59 15.53
CA GLU A 136 -20.44 -15.80 15.29
C GLU A 136 -19.76 -15.79 13.93
N TRP A 137 -20.51 -15.41 12.89
CA TRP A 137 -20.00 -15.41 11.52
C TRP A 137 -18.87 -14.38 11.34
N LEU A 138 -19.03 -13.16 11.87
CA LEU A 138 -18.00 -12.11 11.81
C LEU A 138 -16.70 -12.51 12.51
N CYS A 139 -16.73 -13.41 13.50
CA CYS A 139 -15.53 -13.92 14.16
C CYS A 139 -14.72 -14.90 13.30
N ARG A 140 -15.36 -15.55 12.31
CA ARG A 140 -14.71 -16.48 11.37
C ARG A 140 -13.98 -15.75 10.24
N LEU A 141 -14.27 -14.47 10.03
CA LEU A 141 -13.63 -13.68 8.99
C LEU A 141 -12.14 -13.41 9.29
N PRO A 142 -11.28 -13.40 8.27
CA PRO A 142 -9.85 -13.18 8.43
C PRO A 142 -9.53 -11.71 8.78
N LEU A 143 -8.58 -11.51 9.69
CA LEU A 143 -8.18 -10.17 10.17
C LEU A 143 -7.17 -9.46 9.29
N SER A 144 -6.33 -10.26 8.65
CA SER A 144 -5.17 -9.81 7.89
C SER A 144 -5.00 -10.67 6.65
N GLY A 145 -4.16 -10.20 5.74
CA GLY A 145 -4.07 -10.75 4.39
C GLY A 145 -5.06 -10.08 3.43
N ARG A 146 -4.78 -10.23 2.13
CA ARG A 146 -5.62 -9.71 1.06
C ARG A 146 -6.55 -10.82 0.60
N HIS A 147 -7.84 -10.66 0.85
CA HIS A 147 -8.88 -11.61 0.45
C HIS A 147 -9.64 -10.98 -0.73
N PRO A 148 -9.32 -11.36 -1.99
CA PRO A 148 -9.89 -10.71 -3.17
C PRO A 148 -11.41 -10.86 -3.28
N ASP A 149 -11.98 -11.83 -2.57
CA ASP A 149 -13.39 -12.17 -2.55
C ASP A 149 -14.16 -11.46 -1.40
N LEU A 150 -13.48 -10.74 -0.50
CA LEU A 150 -14.09 -10.02 0.63
C LEU A 150 -13.92 -8.50 0.47
N ALA A 151 -15.02 -7.76 0.56
CA ALA A 151 -14.98 -6.30 0.52
C ALA A 151 -14.35 -5.69 1.79
N GLU A 152 -13.84 -4.45 1.69
CA GLU A 152 -13.11 -3.79 2.77
C GLU A 152 -13.95 -3.55 4.03
N GLU A 153 -15.26 -3.35 3.90
CA GLU A 153 -16.16 -3.15 5.03
C GLU A 153 -16.31 -4.40 5.92
N LEU A 154 -16.07 -5.60 5.40
CA LEU A 154 -16.10 -6.83 6.20
C LEU A 154 -14.98 -6.83 7.25
N ARG A 155 -13.84 -6.19 6.97
CA ARG A 155 -12.79 -5.96 7.96
C ARG A 155 -13.28 -4.97 9.03
N TRP A 156 -13.94 -3.89 8.64
CA TRP A 156 -14.52 -2.93 9.59
C TRP A 156 -15.53 -3.61 10.52
N TRP A 157 -16.41 -4.46 9.98
CA TRP A 157 -17.34 -5.28 10.77
C TRP A 157 -16.63 -6.22 11.74
N SER A 158 -15.54 -6.89 11.31
CA SER A 158 -14.75 -7.75 12.19
C SER A 158 -14.10 -6.96 13.34
N HIS A 159 -13.64 -5.73 13.10
CA HIS A 159 -13.10 -4.87 14.16
C HIS A 159 -14.19 -4.38 15.14
N LEU A 160 -15.37 -4.03 14.64
CA LEU A 160 -16.52 -3.67 15.49
C LEU A 160 -16.92 -4.84 16.39
N GLN A 161 -17.08 -6.04 15.81
CA GLN A 161 -17.44 -7.25 16.55
C GLN A 161 -16.43 -7.60 17.64
N ARG A 162 -15.14 -7.44 17.37
CA ARG A 162 -14.09 -7.65 18.39
C ARG A 162 -14.11 -6.64 19.51
N TRP A 163 -14.50 -5.40 19.22
CA TRP A 163 -14.69 -4.41 20.25
C TRP A 163 -15.92 -4.73 21.11
N ALA A 164 -17.03 -5.20 20.51
CA ALA A 164 -18.17 -5.73 21.26
C ALA A 164 -17.75 -6.86 22.21
N LEU A 165 -17.01 -7.85 21.72
CA LEU A 165 -16.44 -8.93 22.55
C LEU A 165 -15.53 -8.39 23.67
N SER A 166 -14.71 -7.38 23.38
CA SER A 166 -13.85 -6.76 24.38
C SER A 166 -14.63 -5.99 25.46
N LEU A 167 -15.77 -5.38 25.12
CA LEU A 167 -16.65 -4.75 26.10
C LEU A 167 -17.33 -5.80 26.99
N VAL A 168 -17.83 -6.88 26.39
CA VAL A 168 -18.40 -8.02 27.12
C VAL A 168 -17.38 -8.64 28.07
N ALA A 169 -16.17 -8.94 27.59
CA ALA A 169 -15.10 -9.53 28.39
C ALA A 169 -14.60 -8.62 29.52
N ARG A 170 -14.72 -7.29 29.36
CA ARG A 170 -14.37 -6.29 30.40
C ARG A 170 -15.54 -6.01 31.36
N GLY A 171 -16.70 -6.65 31.20
CA GLY A 171 -17.89 -6.39 32.02
C GLY A 171 -18.48 -4.99 31.80
N ARG A 172 -18.39 -4.46 30.58
CA ARG A 172 -18.71 -3.07 30.23
C ARG A 172 -20.07 -2.95 29.55
N TRP A 173 -21.11 -3.37 30.24
CA TRP A 173 -22.48 -3.40 29.74
C TRP A 173 -23.47 -3.25 30.89
N ILE A 174 -24.70 -2.88 30.58
CA ILE A 174 -25.78 -2.71 31.55
C ILE A 174 -27.12 -3.04 30.90
N PRO A 175 -28.08 -3.67 31.60
CA PRO A 175 -29.40 -3.86 31.05
C PRO A 175 -30.23 -2.58 31.14
N GLN A 176 -31.09 -2.39 30.14
CA GLN A 176 -31.96 -1.23 29.99
C GLN A 176 -33.33 -1.68 29.49
N VAL A 177 -34.37 -0.92 29.85
CA VAL A 177 -35.69 -1.00 29.20
C VAL A 177 -35.87 0.11 28.18
N GLU A 178 -36.18 -0.30 26.95
CA GLU A 178 -36.55 0.55 25.83
C GLU A 178 -38.08 0.60 25.73
N LEU A 179 -38.65 1.78 26.05
CA LEU A 179 -40.07 2.02 25.86
C LEU A 179 -40.36 2.22 24.37
N SER A 180 -41.37 1.51 23.88
CA SER A 180 -41.86 1.70 22.54
C SER A 180 -42.61 3.04 22.40
N LYS A 181 -42.43 3.74 21.27
CA LYS A 181 -43.19 4.95 20.92
C LYS A 181 -44.20 4.64 19.80
N GLY A 182 -45.41 4.21 20.18
CA GLY A 182 -46.55 4.07 19.26
C GLY A 182 -47.51 2.92 19.62
N GLU A 183 -48.80 3.07 19.29
CA GLU A 183 -49.82 2.02 19.49
C GLU A 183 -49.41 0.70 18.80
N GLY A 184 -49.39 -0.39 19.57
CA GLY A 184 -49.17 -1.76 19.06
C GLY A 184 -47.72 -2.22 18.91
N TYR A 185 -46.75 -1.55 19.54
CA TYR A 185 -45.34 -1.98 19.56
C TYR A 185 -44.90 -2.38 20.98
N PRO A 186 -44.28 -3.56 21.16
CA PRO A 186 -43.92 -4.07 22.49
C PRO A 186 -42.72 -3.33 23.10
N HIS A 187 -42.74 -3.14 24.42
CA HIS A 187 -41.58 -2.70 25.21
C HIS A 187 -40.47 -3.76 25.16
N ARG A 188 -39.20 -3.34 25.25
CA ARG A 188 -38.07 -4.27 25.14
C ARG A 188 -37.04 -4.11 26.25
N ALA A 189 -36.50 -5.22 26.74
CA ALA A 189 -35.30 -5.26 27.55
C ALA A 189 -34.09 -5.45 26.64
N ARG A 190 -32.98 -4.77 26.88
CA ARG A 190 -31.73 -4.91 26.11
C ARG A 190 -30.50 -4.74 26.98
N TRP A 191 -29.38 -5.35 26.59
CA TRP A 191 -28.06 -5.04 27.09
C TRP A 191 -27.40 -3.95 26.25
N VAL A 192 -26.86 -2.93 26.92
CA VAL A 192 -26.27 -1.75 26.29
C VAL A 192 -24.81 -1.60 26.73
N PRO A 193 -23.86 -1.29 25.82
CA PRO A 193 -22.46 -1.09 26.16
C PRO A 193 -22.25 0.19 27.00
N LEU A 194 -21.33 0.11 27.95
CA LEU A 194 -20.99 1.23 28.84
C LEU A 194 -19.74 1.99 28.33
N LEU A 195 -19.98 3.08 27.59
CA LEU A 195 -18.94 3.86 26.89
C LEU A 195 -18.51 5.15 27.62
N ASN A 196 -18.38 5.13 28.95
CA ASN A 196 -18.00 6.32 29.73
C ASN A 196 -16.47 6.55 29.84
N ARG A 197 -15.63 5.56 29.52
CA ARG A 197 -14.17 5.69 29.51
C ARG A 197 -13.67 6.45 28.29
N GLU A 198 -12.60 7.23 28.48
CA GLU A 198 -11.97 8.00 27.41
C GLU A 198 -11.48 7.11 26.25
N GLU A 199 -10.88 5.95 26.54
CA GLU A 199 -10.42 5.01 25.51
C GLU A 199 -11.59 4.46 24.66
N ASP A 200 -12.73 4.15 25.30
CA ASP A 200 -13.91 3.66 24.60
C ASP A 200 -14.59 4.78 23.79
N ARG A 201 -14.57 6.02 24.28
CA ARG A 201 -15.00 7.22 23.53
C ARG A 201 -14.13 7.47 22.30
N ARG A 202 -12.79 7.41 22.44
CA ARG A 202 -11.85 7.56 21.31
C ARG A 202 -12.03 6.45 20.28
N ARG A 203 -12.18 5.20 20.71
CA ARG A 203 -12.39 4.06 19.81
C ARG A 203 -13.72 4.14 19.05
N LEU A 204 -14.76 4.67 19.69
CA LEU A 204 -16.03 4.99 19.04
C LEU A 204 -15.82 6.04 17.93
N GLU A 205 -15.01 7.06 18.19
CA GLU A 205 -14.67 8.11 17.22
C GLU A 205 -13.84 7.58 16.05
N ASP A 206 -12.86 6.72 16.29
CA ASP A 206 -12.02 6.10 15.26
C ASP A 206 -12.86 5.23 14.30
N LEU A 207 -13.74 4.38 14.86
CA LEU A 207 -14.64 3.53 14.07
C LEU A 207 -15.71 4.35 13.33
N ALA A 208 -16.18 5.45 13.92
CA ALA A 208 -17.13 6.35 13.29
C ALA A 208 -16.50 7.12 12.10
N THR A 209 -15.25 7.53 12.23
CA THR A 209 -14.50 8.25 11.17
C THR A 209 -14.24 7.33 9.97
N SER A 210 -14.08 6.04 10.22
CA SER A 210 -13.81 5.01 9.20
C SER A 210 -15.05 4.20 8.77
N LEU A 211 -16.26 4.59 9.19
CA LEU A 211 -17.51 3.87 8.89
C LEU A 211 -17.76 3.77 7.37
N PRO A 212 -17.76 2.55 6.78
CA PRO A 212 -18.04 2.36 5.36
C PRO A 212 -19.50 2.67 5.01
N LEU A 213 -19.74 3.32 3.88
CA LEU A 213 -21.11 3.70 3.44
C LEU A 213 -22.01 2.47 3.22
N VAL A 214 -21.46 1.39 2.65
CA VAL A 214 -22.19 0.11 2.40
C VAL A 214 -22.67 -0.55 3.70
N ALA A 215 -22.03 -0.30 4.84
CA ALA A 215 -22.44 -0.89 6.11
C ALA A 215 -23.84 -0.44 6.56
N THR A 216 -24.31 0.72 6.07
CA THR A 216 -25.58 1.34 6.52
C THR A 216 -26.46 1.87 5.38
N CYS A 217 -26.25 1.38 4.15
CA CYS A 217 -26.96 1.86 2.97
C CYS A 217 -28.38 1.30 2.77
N ALA A 218 -28.91 0.55 3.75
CA ALA A 218 -30.24 -0.03 3.69
C ALA A 218 -31.33 1.02 3.97
N LEU A 219 -32.33 1.08 3.09
CA LEU A 219 -33.52 1.89 3.30
C LEU A 219 -34.61 1.08 4.03
N PRO A 220 -35.38 1.69 4.94
CA PRO A 220 -36.64 1.11 5.41
C PRO A 220 -37.64 1.11 4.25
N TRP A 221 -37.59 0.09 3.39
CA TRP A 221 -38.53 -0.05 2.28
C TRP A 221 -39.83 -0.65 2.78
N ARG A 222 -40.95 0.02 2.51
CA ARG A 222 -42.30 -0.53 2.66
C ARG A 222 -42.86 -0.76 1.27
N GLU A 223 -43.38 -1.95 1.00
CA GLU A 223 -44.29 -2.14 -0.13
C GLU A 223 -45.40 -1.09 -0.03
N PRO A 224 -45.79 -0.41 -1.13
CA PRO A 224 -46.99 0.40 -1.12
C PRO A 224 -48.17 -0.54 -0.86
N MET A 225 -48.62 -0.65 0.39
CA MET A 225 -49.83 -1.41 0.72
C MET A 225 -50.97 -0.89 -0.15
N GLY A 226 -51.59 -1.81 -0.89
CA GLY A 226 -52.75 -1.52 -1.71
C GLY A 226 -53.88 -0.88 -0.92
N ARG A 227 -54.51 0.13 -1.55
CA ARG A 227 -55.77 0.81 -1.20
C ARG A 227 -56.24 0.70 0.25
N ARG A 228 -55.94 1.73 1.06
CA ARG A 228 -56.89 2.26 2.05
C ARG A 228 -56.86 3.78 1.99
N SER A 229 -58.04 4.38 1.87
CA SER A 229 -58.31 5.82 1.80
C SER A 229 -57.97 6.51 0.46
N ASN A 230 -58.91 7.36 0.03
CA ASN A 230 -59.07 7.94 -1.30
C ASN A 230 -58.06 9.07 -1.62
N ARG A 231 -56.79 8.93 -1.22
CA ARG A 231 -55.70 9.89 -1.54
C ARG A 231 -54.52 9.18 -2.19
N MET A 232 -54.33 9.49 -3.47
CA MET A 232 -53.25 8.97 -4.30
C MET A 232 -51.96 9.77 -4.01
N THR A 233 -51.20 9.42 -2.98
CA THR A 233 -49.85 9.98 -2.80
C THR A 233 -48.85 9.22 -3.67
N ARG A 234 -48.78 9.63 -4.95
CA ARG A 234 -47.64 9.31 -5.83
C ARG A 234 -46.46 10.17 -5.36
N LEU A 235 -45.43 9.57 -4.76
CA LEU A 235 -44.16 10.27 -4.60
C LEU A 235 -43.55 10.43 -6.00
N ARG A 236 -43.33 11.68 -6.44
CA ARG A 236 -42.60 11.98 -7.69
C ARG A 236 -41.15 11.49 -7.56
N PRO A 237 -40.44 11.15 -8.65
CA PRO A 237 -39.00 10.84 -8.63
C PRO A 237 -38.17 11.94 -7.94
N GLU A 238 -38.58 13.20 -8.09
CA GLU A 238 -38.02 14.37 -7.40
C GLU A 238 -38.25 14.32 -5.89
N ALA A 239 -39.38 13.79 -5.41
CA ALA A 239 -39.66 13.60 -4.00
C ALA A 239 -38.89 12.40 -3.41
N MET A 240 -38.63 11.36 -4.21
CA MET A 240 -37.66 10.30 -3.84
C MET A 240 -36.24 10.85 -3.75
N ARG A 241 -35.84 11.81 -4.61
CA ARG A 241 -34.56 12.51 -4.54
C ARG A 241 -34.49 13.55 -3.40
N ALA A 242 -35.59 14.23 -3.11
CA ALA A 242 -35.67 15.19 -2.00
C ALA A 242 -35.78 14.48 -0.63
N ALA A 243 -36.34 13.27 -0.58
CA ALA A 243 -36.22 12.35 0.54
C ALA A 243 -34.84 11.67 0.63
N ASN A 244 -33.93 12.00 -0.31
CA ASN A 244 -32.61 11.39 -0.46
C ASN A 244 -31.48 12.43 -0.33
N PRO A 245 -31.23 12.98 0.87
CA PRO A 245 -30.02 13.72 1.16
C PRO A 245 -28.93 12.73 1.60
N VAL A 246 -28.46 11.85 0.70
CA VAL A 246 -27.54 10.73 0.99
C VAL A 246 -28.24 9.70 1.88
N ALA A 247 -28.43 8.44 1.45
CA ALA A 247 -29.06 7.41 2.28
C ALA A 247 -28.09 6.74 3.29
N CYS A 248 -26.93 7.35 3.52
CA CYS A 248 -26.61 7.68 4.90
C CYS A 248 -27.11 9.11 5.07
N CYS A 249 -28.26 9.32 5.71
CA CYS A 249 -28.33 10.52 6.53
C CYS A 249 -27.07 10.37 7.37
N ARG A 250 -25.99 11.12 7.09
CA ARG A 250 -25.01 11.37 8.13
C ARG A 250 -25.93 11.91 9.22
N PRO A 251 -26.23 11.16 10.30
CA PRO A 251 -26.63 11.88 11.47
C PRO A 251 -25.46 12.86 11.65
N ARG A 252 -25.67 14.04 12.21
CA ARG A 252 -24.53 14.93 12.49
C ARG A 252 -23.40 14.22 13.29
N SER A 253 -23.64 12.99 13.76
CA SER A 253 -22.71 12.06 14.40
C SER A 253 -22.72 10.65 13.75
N GLY A 254 -21.70 10.28 12.96
CA GLY A 254 -21.43 8.86 12.60
C GLY A 254 -21.21 7.98 13.84
N ARG A 255 -20.81 8.61 14.94
CA ARG A 255 -20.70 8.04 16.27
C ARG A 255 -22.02 7.46 16.80
N LEU A 256 -23.17 8.11 16.56
CA LEU A 256 -24.48 7.55 16.96
C LEU A 256 -24.76 6.22 16.24
N ARG A 257 -24.41 6.14 14.95
CA ARG A 257 -24.65 4.94 14.15
C ARG A 257 -23.79 3.77 14.63
N VAL A 258 -22.50 4.01 14.88
CA VAL A 258 -21.61 2.98 15.42
C VAL A 258 -22.06 2.54 16.81
N ALA A 259 -22.54 3.47 17.65
CA ALA A 259 -23.08 3.13 18.97
C ALA A 259 -24.29 2.19 18.88
N THR A 260 -25.26 2.45 18.00
CA THR A 260 -26.42 1.56 17.80
C THR A 260 -26.01 0.18 17.27
N LEU A 261 -25.07 0.12 16.33
CA LEU A 261 -24.57 -1.17 15.84
C LEU A 261 -23.86 -1.96 16.94
N LEU A 262 -23.10 -1.27 17.79
CA LEU A 262 -22.42 -1.87 18.93
C LEU A 262 -23.42 -2.36 19.98
N GLU A 263 -24.48 -1.60 20.25
CA GLU A 263 -25.60 -2.00 21.10
C GLU A 263 -26.21 -3.32 20.63
N ASP A 264 -26.58 -3.42 19.35
CA ASP A 264 -27.20 -4.64 18.80
C ASP A 264 -26.26 -5.87 18.91
N LEU A 265 -24.94 -5.69 18.70
CA LEU A 265 -23.96 -6.79 18.81
C LEU A 265 -23.69 -7.20 20.27
N VAL A 266 -23.60 -6.25 21.19
CA VAL A 266 -23.41 -6.52 22.63
C VAL A 266 -24.64 -7.21 23.22
N ASP A 267 -25.84 -6.74 22.85
CA ASP A 267 -27.10 -7.35 23.24
C ASP A 267 -27.19 -8.82 22.80
N ALA A 268 -26.85 -9.09 21.53
CA ALA A 268 -26.84 -10.44 20.99
C ALA A 268 -25.85 -11.39 21.68
N LEU A 269 -24.64 -10.90 21.96
CA LEU A 269 -23.60 -11.67 22.64
C LEU A 269 -24.00 -12.07 24.07
N LEU A 270 -24.67 -11.18 24.80
CA LEU A 270 -25.05 -11.42 26.19
C LEU A 270 -26.29 -12.29 26.33
N ARG A 271 -27.31 -12.12 25.46
CA ARG A 271 -28.54 -12.92 25.48
C ARG A 271 -28.28 -14.42 25.38
N LYS A 272 -27.37 -14.83 24.50
CA LYS A 272 -27.14 -16.23 24.13
C LYS A 272 -26.85 -17.14 25.33
N ASP A 273 -26.09 -16.62 26.31
CA ASP A 273 -25.62 -17.38 27.46
C ASP A 273 -26.23 -16.88 28.79
N PHE A 274 -27.20 -15.95 28.73
CA PHE A 274 -27.82 -15.41 29.94
C PHE A 274 -28.92 -16.34 30.47
N GLN A 275 -28.68 -16.91 31.65
CA GLN A 275 -29.67 -17.70 32.39
C GLN A 275 -30.07 -16.92 33.64
N PRO A 276 -31.32 -16.43 33.73
CA PRO A 276 -31.76 -15.67 34.90
C PRO A 276 -31.94 -16.60 36.11
N ASP A 277 -31.46 -16.15 37.28
CA ASP A 277 -31.81 -16.76 38.56
C ASP A 277 -33.14 -16.16 39.03
N LEU A 278 -34.21 -16.93 38.87
CA LEU A 278 -35.59 -16.45 39.11
C LEU A 278 -36.03 -16.66 40.57
N ASP A 279 -35.22 -17.35 41.38
CA ASP A 279 -35.58 -17.66 42.75
C ASP A 279 -35.51 -16.38 43.62
N ALA A 280 -36.62 -16.04 44.27
CA ALA A 280 -36.77 -14.90 45.20
C ALA A 280 -36.82 -13.47 44.61
N LEU A 281 -37.02 -13.29 43.30
CA LEU A 281 -37.20 -11.96 42.70
C LEU A 281 -38.67 -11.49 42.63
N ASP A 282 -38.86 -10.17 42.70
CA ASP A 282 -40.15 -9.51 42.47
C ASP A 282 -40.69 -9.79 41.03
N PRO A 283 -42.02 -9.93 40.81
CA PRO A 283 -42.58 -10.23 39.49
C PRO A 283 -42.15 -9.30 38.36
N LEU A 284 -41.95 -8.00 38.64
CA LEU A 284 -41.51 -7.01 37.65
C LEU A 284 -40.04 -7.22 37.26
N LEU A 285 -39.19 -7.60 38.22
CA LEU A 285 -37.79 -7.96 37.97
C LEU A 285 -37.68 -9.31 37.26
N SER A 286 -38.54 -10.26 37.60
CA SER A 286 -38.62 -11.58 36.93
C SER A 286 -39.00 -11.42 35.45
N ALA A 287 -40.01 -10.59 35.14
CA ALA A 287 -40.38 -10.27 33.76
C ALA A 287 -39.24 -9.57 32.99
N TRP A 288 -38.52 -8.65 33.63
CA TRP A 288 -37.37 -7.98 33.03
C TRP A 288 -36.22 -8.94 32.72
N GLN A 289 -35.82 -9.78 33.68
CA GLN A 289 -34.75 -10.75 33.51
C GLN A 289 -35.09 -11.82 32.48
N HIS A 290 -36.34 -12.30 32.46
CA HIS A 290 -36.80 -13.21 31.42
C HIS A 290 -36.69 -12.56 30.03
N ALA A 291 -37.09 -11.30 29.89
CA ALA A 291 -36.97 -10.56 28.64
C ALA A 291 -35.49 -10.34 28.22
N LEU A 292 -34.57 -10.12 29.17
CA LEU A 292 -33.12 -9.98 28.91
C LEU A 292 -32.45 -11.26 28.39
N GLY A 293 -32.99 -12.44 28.73
CA GLY A 293 -32.54 -13.73 28.17
C GLY A 293 -33.30 -14.17 26.93
N SER A 294 -34.48 -13.59 26.66
CA SER A 294 -35.28 -13.93 25.48
C SER A 294 -34.65 -13.43 24.17
N GLU A 295 -34.88 -14.15 23.08
CA GLU A 295 -34.40 -13.76 21.74
C GLU A 295 -35.02 -12.45 21.26
N THR A 296 -36.31 -12.21 21.54
CA THR A 296 -37.03 -11.03 21.07
C THR A 296 -36.78 -9.79 21.93
N GLY A 297 -36.39 -9.99 23.20
CA GLY A 297 -36.28 -8.93 24.19
C GLY A 297 -37.62 -8.36 24.65
N VAL A 298 -38.76 -8.90 24.21
CA VAL A 298 -40.09 -8.34 24.50
C VAL A 298 -40.43 -8.48 25.98
N ILE A 299 -40.87 -7.37 26.58
CA ILE A 299 -41.38 -7.32 27.94
C ILE A 299 -42.90 -7.35 27.89
N ASP A 300 -43.51 -8.35 28.53
CA ASP A 300 -44.96 -8.46 28.71
C ASP A 300 -45.38 -7.83 30.03
N LEU A 301 -45.49 -6.49 30.05
CA LEU A 301 -45.93 -5.69 31.20
C LEU A 301 -46.92 -4.62 30.74
N GLY A 302 -47.79 -4.17 31.65
CA GLY A 302 -48.63 -3.00 31.45
C GLY A 302 -47.80 -1.72 31.30
N GLU A 303 -48.38 -0.68 30.70
CA GLU A 303 -47.70 0.59 30.40
C GLU A 303 -47.09 1.25 31.65
N GLU A 304 -47.84 1.27 32.76
CA GLU A 304 -47.39 1.84 34.04
C GLU A 304 -46.20 1.09 34.66
N ASP A 305 -46.22 -0.25 34.63
CA ASP A 305 -45.12 -1.09 35.14
C ASP A 305 -43.88 -1.01 34.25
N ALA A 306 -44.06 -0.94 32.92
CA ALA A 306 -42.99 -0.75 31.97
C ALA A 306 -42.31 0.62 32.13
N GLU A 307 -43.10 1.69 32.34
CA GLU A 307 -42.59 3.04 32.62
C GLU A 307 -41.81 3.09 33.95
N ARG A 308 -42.33 2.44 34.99
CA ARG A 308 -41.65 2.34 36.29
C ARG A 308 -40.33 1.58 36.19
N LEU A 309 -40.32 0.46 35.48
CA LEU A 309 -39.11 -0.33 35.24
C LEU A 309 -38.10 0.44 34.37
N SER A 310 -38.57 1.14 33.34
CA SER A 310 -37.72 1.98 32.49
C SER A 310 -37.09 3.12 33.28
N SER A 311 -37.88 3.84 34.08
CA SER A 311 -37.38 4.90 34.95
C SER A 311 -36.34 4.37 35.93
N THR A 312 -36.60 3.23 36.58
CA THR A 312 -35.65 2.61 37.52
C THR A 312 -34.36 2.16 36.82
N SER A 313 -34.47 1.53 35.66
CA SER A 313 -33.32 1.11 34.85
C SER A 313 -32.50 2.30 34.36
N LEU A 314 -33.15 3.42 34.03
CA LEU A 314 -32.50 4.65 33.60
C LEU A 314 -31.73 5.28 34.75
N HIS A 315 -32.33 5.42 35.94
CA HIS A 315 -31.65 5.95 37.13
C HIS A 315 -30.47 5.07 37.54
N TRP A 316 -30.61 3.74 37.50
CA TRP A 316 -29.51 2.83 37.77
C TRP A 316 -28.39 2.95 36.74
N ARG A 317 -28.75 3.12 35.46
CA ARG A 317 -27.79 3.39 34.39
C ARG A 317 -27.10 4.74 34.55
N GLU A 318 -27.80 5.79 34.93
CA GLU A 318 -27.22 7.10 35.22
C GLU A 318 -26.28 7.02 36.45
N GLY A 319 -26.63 6.23 37.47
CA GLY A 319 -25.74 5.95 38.60
C GLY A 319 -24.46 5.18 38.24
N ILE A 320 -24.53 4.24 37.29
CA ILE A 320 -23.37 3.41 36.87
C ILE A 320 -22.54 4.08 35.75
N ALA A 321 -23.21 4.64 34.74
CA ALA A 321 -22.57 5.37 33.66
C ALA A 321 -21.95 6.67 34.17
N GLY A 322 -22.46 7.16 35.30
CA GLY A 322 -22.40 8.56 35.66
C GLY A 322 -23.33 9.34 34.71
N ASP A 323 -23.94 10.40 35.22
CA ASP A 323 -24.00 11.61 34.40
C ASP A 323 -22.60 11.86 33.81
N VAL A 324 -22.44 12.62 32.73
CA VAL A 324 -21.10 13.17 32.45
C VAL A 324 -20.83 14.11 33.62
N ALA A 325 -20.27 13.56 34.68
CA ALA A 325 -20.22 14.20 35.97
C ALA A 325 -19.46 15.49 35.73
N ALA A 326 -20.10 16.61 36.02
CA ALA A 326 -19.52 17.93 35.78
C ALA A 326 -18.08 17.99 36.34
N ALA A 327 -17.87 17.32 37.47
CA ALA A 327 -16.56 17.01 38.01
C ALA A 327 -16.46 15.54 38.49
N ARG A 328 -15.22 15.07 38.65
CA ARG A 328 -14.83 13.80 39.25
C ARG A 328 -13.84 14.02 40.38
N THR A 329 -13.70 13.06 41.29
CA THR A 329 -12.61 13.06 42.28
C THR A 329 -11.26 12.94 41.60
N CYS A 330 -10.32 13.79 42.01
CA CYS A 330 -8.93 13.80 41.57
C CYS A 330 -8.00 13.59 42.76
N LEU A 331 -7.02 12.70 42.59
CA LEU A 331 -5.95 12.46 43.53
C LEU A 331 -4.68 13.12 43.02
N GLU A 332 -4.14 14.07 43.78
CA GLU A 332 -2.97 14.86 43.39
C GLU A 332 -1.77 14.47 44.25
N LEU A 333 -0.79 13.82 43.65
CA LEU A 333 0.43 13.43 44.35
C LEU A 333 1.43 14.61 44.38
N GLN A 334 1.71 15.12 45.56
CA GLN A 334 2.69 16.19 45.77
C GLN A 334 4.07 15.63 46.07
N THR A 335 5.10 16.31 45.59
CA THR A 335 6.49 15.95 45.88
C THR A 335 6.86 16.30 47.33
N PRO A 336 7.56 15.42 48.07
CA PRO A 336 7.97 15.69 49.45
C PRO A 336 8.83 16.96 49.59
N PRO A 337 8.65 17.74 50.67
CA PRO A 337 9.56 18.83 51.04
C PRO A 337 11.01 18.36 51.22
N GLU A 338 11.96 19.31 51.22
CA GLU A 338 13.37 18.98 51.39
C GLU A 338 13.67 18.47 52.80
N GLY A 339 14.12 17.21 52.90
CA GLY A 339 14.41 16.53 54.17
C GLY A 339 13.31 15.56 54.64
N GLU A 340 12.19 15.47 53.93
CA GLU A 340 11.08 14.56 54.24
C GLU A 340 10.98 13.42 53.21
N ASP A 341 10.53 12.24 53.67
CA ASP A 341 10.36 11.04 52.85
C ASP A 341 8.89 10.69 52.57
N LEU A 342 7.94 11.35 53.25
CA LEU A 342 6.50 11.10 53.07
C LEU A 342 5.94 11.96 51.94
N TRP A 343 5.08 11.34 51.14
CA TRP A 343 4.44 11.96 49.99
C TRP A 343 3.02 12.37 50.35
N GLU A 344 2.68 13.64 50.16
CA GLU A 344 1.32 14.13 50.39
C GLU A 344 0.45 13.80 49.17
N LEU A 345 -0.65 13.09 49.37
CA LEU A 345 -1.70 12.88 48.37
C LEU A 345 -2.88 13.77 48.73
N ARG A 346 -3.16 14.79 47.91
CA ARG A 346 -4.29 15.71 48.11
C ARG A 346 -5.52 15.23 47.35
N PHE A 347 -6.68 15.46 47.93
CA PHE A 347 -7.97 15.19 47.31
C PHE A 347 -8.55 16.48 46.74
N ALA A 348 -9.08 16.41 45.53
CA ALA A 348 -9.68 17.53 44.83
C ALA A 348 -10.85 17.06 43.96
N LEU A 349 -11.68 18.00 43.53
CA LEU A 349 -12.60 17.81 42.41
C LEU A 349 -11.93 18.35 41.14
N GLN A 350 -12.09 17.64 40.03
CA GLN A 350 -11.56 18.01 38.71
C GLN A 350 -12.68 17.98 37.68
N ALA A 351 -12.76 18.98 36.79
CA ALA A 351 -13.77 18.99 35.74
C ALA A 351 -13.54 17.84 34.75
N GLU A 352 -14.61 17.17 34.30
CA GLU A 352 -14.51 16.15 33.23
C GLU A 352 -14.16 16.78 31.87
N THR A 353 -14.70 17.97 31.59
CA THR A 353 -14.55 18.67 30.30
C THR A 353 -13.20 19.40 30.16
N ASP A 354 -12.62 19.85 31.28
CA ASP A 354 -11.31 20.50 31.33
C ASP A 354 -10.53 20.03 32.57
N PRO A 355 -9.65 19.03 32.42
CA PRO A 355 -8.86 18.49 33.53
C PRO A 355 -7.91 19.50 34.21
N SER A 356 -7.67 20.67 33.61
CA SER A 356 -6.87 21.73 34.23
C SER A 356 -7.62 22.47 35.34
N LEU A 357 -8.95 22.46 35.31
CA LEU A 357 -9.80 23.08 36.32
C LEU A 357 -9.99 22.12 37.49
N LYS A 358 -9.52 22.54 38.68
CA LYS A 358 -9.60 21.76 39.91
C LYS A 358 -9.98 22.61 41.11
N LEU A 359 -10.61 21.98 42.10
CA LEU A 359 -11.06 22.62 43.33
C LEU A 359 -10.67 21.75 44.53
N PRO A 360 -9.96 22.30 45.54
CA PRO A 360 -9.51 21.53 46.70
C PRO A 360 -10.67 20.92 47.50
N ALA A 361 -10.45 19.73 48.07
CA ALA A 361 -11.45 19.05 48.89
C ALA A 361 -12.08 19.92 49.98
N ALA A 362 -11.29 20.75 50.66
CA ALA A 362 -11.78 21.70 51.69
C ALA A 362 -12.92 22.59 51.18
N SER A 363 -12.82 23.06 49.92
CA SER A 363 -13.84 23.90 49.30
C SER A 363 -15.10 23.09 48.95
N ALA A 364 -14.95 21.83 48.53
CA ALA A 364 -16.07 20.93 48.29
C ALA A 364 -16.86 20.66 49.59
N TRP A 365 -16.16 20.38 50.70
CA TRP A 365 -16.78 20.15 52.00
C TRP A 365 -17.46 21.40 52.56
N ALA A 366 -16.83 22.58 52.45
CA ALA A 366 -17.36 23.84 52.96
C ALA A 366 -18.68 24.27 52.27
N SER A 367 -18.90 23.84 51.03
CA SER A 367 -20.11 24.18 50.29
C SER A 367 -21.34 23.36 50.68
N GLY A 368 -21.18 22.23 51.39
CA GLY A 368 -22.29 21.37 51.82
C GLY A 368 -23.16 20.92 50.64
N ALA A 369 -24.47 21.15 50.74
CA ALA A 369 -25.45 20.79 49.70
C ALA A 369 -25.59 21.85 48.57
N SER A 370 -24.80 22.92 48.59
CA SER A 370 -24.88 23.98 47.57
C SER A 370 -24.10 23.66 46.30
N THR A 371 -24.56 24.15 45.16
CA THR A 371 -23.87 24.01 43.88
C THR A 371 -22.59 24.86 43.87
N LEU A 372 -21.45 24.25 43.55
CA LEU A 372 -20.18 24.93 43.33
C LEU A 372 -19.94 25.18 41.84
N GLN A 373 -19.25 26.28 41.54
CA GLN A 373 -18.89 26.63 40.16
C GLN A 373 -17.39 26.44 39.95
N LEU A 374 -17.03 25.60 38.99
CA LEU A 374 -15.67 25.23 38.60
C LEU A 374 -15.42 25.74 37.17
N GLY A 375 -15.02 27.02 37.05
CA GLY A 375 -15.00 27.71 35.76
C GLY A 375 -16.43 27.89 35.20
N GLU A 376 -16.69 27.38 33.99
CA GLU A 376 -18.05 27.37 33.40
C GLU A 376 -18.89 26.16 33.86
N VAL A 377 -18.28 25.22 34.58
CA VAL A 377 -18.88 23.95 34.96
C VAL A 377 -19.55 24.07 36.33
N LYS A 378 -20.82 23.67 36.44
CA LYS A 378 -21.56 23.66 37.71
C LYS A 378 -21.56 22.26 38.31
N VAL A 379 -21.10 22.13 39.55
CA VAL A 379 -21.04 20.88 40.30
C VAL A 379 -22.07 20.93 41.41
N GLU A 380 -23.12 20.14 41.30
CA GLU A 380 -24.12 19.98 42.36
C GLU A 380 -23.60 18.99 43.42
N GLN A 381 -23.88 19.27 44.70
CA GLN A 381 -23.47 18.42 45.83
C GLN A 381 -22.01 17.93 45.78
N PRO A 382 -21.04 18.85 45.67
CA PRO A 382 -19.63 18.53 45.42
C PRO A 382 -18.99 17.62 46.48
N GLY A 383 -19.45 17.68 47.74
CA GLY A 383 -19.01 16.77 48.79
C GLY A 383 -19.39 15.30 48.53
N GLU A 384 -20.58 15.05 47.98
CA GLU A 384 -21.02 13.68 47.65
C GLU A 384 -20.22 13.12 46.48
N VAL A 385 -20.00 13.92 45.44
CA VAL A 385 -19.15 13.56 44.28
C VAL A 385 -17.73 13.20 44.74
N LEU A 386 -17.17 14.01 45.64
CA LEU A 386 -15.84 13.79 46.18
C LEU A 386 -15.76 12.48 46.98
N LEU A 387 -16.73 12.25 47.88
CA LEU A 387 -16.79 11.06 48.73
C LEU A 387 -17.01 9.78 47.90
N GLU A 388 -17.89 9.83 46.91
CA GLU A 388 -18.17 8.70 46.02
C GLU A 388 -16.91 8.28 45.26
N GLY A 389 -16.18 9.25 44.68
CA GLY A 389 -14.93 8.95 44.00
C GLY A 389 -13.86 8.42 44.94
N LEU A 390 -13.74 8.93 46.17
CA LEU A 390 -12.83 8.38 47.18
C LEU A 390 -13.18 6.93 47.57
N GLY A 391 -14.49 6.61 47.66
CA GLY A 391 -14.96 5.25 47.86
C GLY A 391 -14.57 4.31 46.71
N ARG A 392 -14.69 4.76 45.46
CA ARG A 392 -14.19 4.02 44.28
C ARG A 392 -12.67 3.86 44.33
N ALA A 393 -11.94 4.90 44.76
CA ALA A 393 -10.49 4.88 44.86
C ALA A 393 -10.01 3.81 45.85
N LEU A 394 -10.71 3.64 46.97
CA LEU A 394 -10.40 2.63 48.00
C LEU A 394 -10.40 1.20 47.42
N THR A 395 -11.27 0.90 46.45
CA THR A 395 -11.33 -0.42 45.81
C THR A 395 -10.10 -0.74 44.94
N VAL A 396 -9.37 0.29 44.52
CA VAL A 396 -8.20 0.19 43.64
C VAL A 396 -6.88 0.42 44.38
N PHE A 397 -6.88 1.36 45.32
CA PHE A 397 -5.71 1.78 46.10
C PHE A 397 -6.07 1.82 47.60
N PRO A 398 -6.00 0.65 48.28
CA PRO A 398 -6.40 0.51 49.69
C PRO A 398 -5.79 1.50 50.69
N PRO A 399 -4.53 2.01 50.53
CA PRO A 399 -3.96 2.97 51.47
C PRO A 399 -4.80 4.23 51.71
N ILE A 400 -5.73 4.57 50.80
CA ILE A 400 -6.68 5.70 50.93
C ILE A 400 -7.54 5.62 52.18
N GLU A 401 -7.76 4.42 52.74
CA GLU A 401 -8.52 4.22 53.98
C GLU A 401 -8.07 5.17 55.10
N ARG A 402 -6.75 5.35 55.27
CA ARG A 402 -6.15 6.25 56.27
C ARG A 402 -6.53 7.72 56.05
N GLY A 403 -6.75 8.11 54.80
CA GLY A 403 -7.17 9.47 54.43
C GLY A 403 -8.65 9.74 54.70
N LEU A 404 -9.45 8.71 54.95
CA LEU A 404 -10.90 8.78 55.17
C LEU A 404 -11.31 8.77 56.64
N GLU A 405 -10.36 8.72 57.57
CA GLU A 405 -10.63 8.73 59.02
C GLU A 405 -11.19 10.08 59.52
N SER A 406 -10.97 11.17 58.76
CA SER A 406 -11.50 12.51 59.05
C SER A 406 -12.93 12.67 58.55
N ALA A 407 -13.75 13.44 59.28
CA ALA A 407 -15.10 13.82 58.85
C ALA A 407 -15.12 14.65 57.55
N THR A 408 -14.02 15.36 57.25
CA THR A 408 -13.80 16.09 56.00
C THR A 408 -12.43 15.71 55.45
N PRO A 409 -12.34 14.62 54.66
CA PRO A 409 -11.05 14.11 54.18
C PRO A 409 -10.49 15.02 53.09
N GLU A 410 -9.28 15.54 53.30
CA GLU A 410 -8.65 16.50 52.39
C GLU A 410 -7.33 16.00 51.80
N THR A 411 -6.53 15.31 52.62
CA THR A 411 -5.19 14.84 52.25
C THR A 411 -4.84 13.57 53.02
N MET A 412 -3.81 12.87 52.57
CA MET A 412 -3.18 11.78 53.31
C MET A 412 -1.68 11.71 53.03
N GLN A 413 -0.94 11.04 53.92
CA GLN A 413 0.49 10.78 53.72
C GLN A 413 0.71 9.36 53.17
N LEU A 414 1.56 9.25 52.15
CA LEU A 414 1.99 7.99 51.56
C LEU A 414 3.47 7.74 51.88
N THR A 415 3.80 6.50 52.17
CA THR A 415 5.20 6.05 52.19
C THR A 415 5.79 6.04 50.78
N PRO A 416 7.12 6.10 50.60
CA PRO A 416 7.74 6.00 49.28
C PRO A 416 7.33 4.74 48.48
N ALA A 417 7.10 3.63 49.17
CA ALA A 417 6.65 2.38 48.56
C ALA A 417 5.21 2.49 48.04
N GLU A 418 4.31 3.12 48.79
CA GLU A 418 2.92 3.35 48.39
C GLU A 418 2.83 4.37 47.25
N ALA A 419 3.62 5.45 47.31
CA ALA A 419 3.73 6.43 46.22
C ALA A 419 4.22 5.75 44.92
N PHE A 420 5.18 4.81 45.02
CA PHE A 420 5.63 4.03 43.87
C PHE A 420 4.53 3.13 43.30
N VAL A 421 3.76 2.45 44.15
CA VAL A 421 2.61 1.63 43.71
C VAL A 421 1.56 2.50 43.02
N LEU A 422 1.30 3.70 43.55
CA LEU A 422 0.43 4.70 42.94
C LEU A 422 0.91 5.08 41.53
N VAL A 423 2.16 5.54 41.40
CA VAL A 423 2.73 5.97 40.11
C VAL A 423 2.73 4.85 39.08
N ARG A 424 3.13 3.62 39.47
CA ARG A 424 3.38 2.53 38.54
C ARG A 424 2.14 1.76 38.11
N THR A 425 1.23 1.52 39.05
CA THR A 425 0.14 0.54 38.86
C THR A 425 -1.21 1.17 39.13
N ALA A 426 -1.39 1.76 40.31
CA ALA A 426 -2.71 2.22 40.74
C ALA A 426 -3.19 3.45 39.98
N ALA A 427 -2.33 4.37 39.53
CA ALA A 427 -2.74 5.56 38.78
C ALA A 427 -3.51 5.21 37.48
N ARG A 428 -3.10 4.14 36.77
CA ARG A 428 -3.83 3.66 35.58
C ARG A 428 -5.18 3.07 35.97
N GLN A 429 -5.19 2.22 36.99
CA GLN A 429 -6.41 1.55 37.45
C GLN A 429 -7.43 2.53 38.06
N LEU A 430 -6.96 3.59 38.72
CA LEU A 430 -7.77 4.67 39.28
C LEU A 430 -8.41 5.50 38.16
N ARG A 431 -7.64 5.82 37.10
CA ARG A 431 -8.18 6.43 35.88
C ARG A 431 -9.20 5.53 35.20
N ASP A 432 -8.96 4.22 35.14
CA ASP A 432 -9.92 3.23 34.62
C ASP A 432 -11.20 3.17 35.49
N ALA A 433 -11.11 3.48 36.78
CA ALA A 433 -12.23 3.56 37.72
C ALA A 433 -12.97 4.92 37.68
N GLY A 434 -12.58 5.84 36.80
CA GLY A 434 -13.22 7.14 36.61
C GLY A 434 -12.69 8.26 37.51
N LEU A 435 -11.52 8.08 38.13
CA LEU A 435 -10.85 9.14 38.92
C LEU A 435 -9.84 9.93 38.09
N GLY A 436 -9.70 11.21 38.42
CA GLY A 436 -8.52 12.00 38.08
C GLY A 436 -7.31 11.53 38.89
N VAL A 437 -6.16 11.39 38.24
CA VAL A 437 -4.88 11.19 38.95
C VAL A 437 -3.88 12.15 38.34
N ASP A 438 -3.44 13.10 39.15
CA ASP A 438 -2.38 14.02 38.80
C ASP A 438 -1.08 13.60 39.48
N LEU A 439 -0.05 13.41 38.67
CA LEU A 439 1.29 13.00 39.10
C LEU A 439 2.26 14.14 38.78
N PRO A 440 3.32 14.32 39.58
CA PRO A 440 4.38 15.27 39.24
C PRO A 440 4.88 15.04 37.82
N ALA A 441 5.20 16.10 37.08
CA ALA A 441 5.59 16.02 35.67
C ALA A 441 6.69 14.97 35.40
N SER A 442 7.66 14.83 36.31
CA SER A 442 8.75 13.86 36.20
C SER A 442 8.33 12.39 36.40
N LEU A 443 7.11 12.12 36.89
CA LEU A 443 6.54 10.80 37.20
C LEU A 443 5.24 10.50 36.44
N SER A 444 4.80 11.40 35.55
CA SER A 444 3.55 11.32 34.80
C SER A 444 3.49 10.17 33.76
N GLY A 445 4.62 9.49 33.49
CA GLY A 445 4.74 8.34 32.60
C GLY A 445 5.27 8.71 31.20
N GLY A 446 5.42 7.70 30.33
CA GLY A 446 5.96 7.86 28.96
C GLY A 446 7.47 7.57 28.84
N LEU A 447 7.99 7.50 27.61
CA LEU A 447 9.40 7.19 27.33
C LEU A 447 10.32 8.21 28.02
N ALA A 448 10.01 9.50 27.96
CA ALA A 448 10.81 10.59 28.55
C ALA A 448 11.02 10.48 30.08
N SER A 449 10.15 9.76 30.80
CA SER A 449 10.27 9.50 32.25
C SER A 449 11.18 8.30 32.59
N ARG A 450 11.63 7.53 31.59
CA ARG A 450 12.51 6.36 31.76
C ARG A 450 13.98 6.74 31.66
N LEU A 451 14.86 5.86 32.14
CA LEU A 451 16.29 6.02 31.97
C LEU A 451 16.63 5.77 30.49
N GLY A 452 17.30 6.73 29.87
CA GLY A 452 17.66 6.72 28.46
C GLY A 452 18.96 7.46 28.20
N LEU A 453 19.18 7.82 26.95
CA LEU A 453 20.43 8.41 26.46
C LEU A 453 20.19 9.84 25.93
N ALA A 454 21.10 10.73 26.27
CA ALA A 454 21.32 11.98 25.55
C ALA A 454 22.60 11.81 24.74
N ILE A 455 22.50 11.89 23.41
CA ILE A 455 23.60 11.64 22.48
C ILE A 455 24.02 12.96 21.85
N LYS A 456 25.33 13.20 21.78
CA LYS A 456 25.93 14.20 20.89
C LYS A 456 26.80 13.49 19.88
N ALA A 457 26.61 13.75 18.59
CA ALA A 457 27.35 13.07 17.53
C ALA A 457 27.74 14.02 16.40
N GLU A 458 28.89 13.76 15.77
CA GLU A 458 29.43 14.54 14.66
C GLU A 458 30.26 13.66 13.71
N LEU A 459 30.34 14.08 12.45
CA LEU A 459 31.12 13.42 11.41
C LEU A 459 32.62 13.76 11.50
N PRO A 460 33.53 12.76 11.38
CA PRO A 460 34.98 12.98 11.43
C PRO A 460 35.48 13.94 10.34
N GLU A 461 36.48 14.78 10.65
CA GLU A 461 37.03 15.80 9.73
C GLU A 461 37.60 15.25 8.40
N ARG A 462 38.00 13.97 8.34
CA ARG A 462 38.64 13.33 7.18
C ARG A 462 37.75 12.32 6.44
N SER A 463 36.43 12.47 6.49
CA SER A 463 35.51 11.57 5.79
C SER A 463 35.51 11.84 4.28
N SER A 464 35.98 10.87 3.48
CA SER A 464 35.95 10.90 2.01
C SER A 464 34.77 10.07 1.50
N GLY A 465 33.57 10.61 1.63
CA GLY A 465 32.31 9.95 1.27
C GLY A 465 31.66 9.22 2.45
N PHE A 466 30.41 9.58 2.72
CA PHE A 466 29.65 9.11 3.87
C PHE A 466 29.08 7.72 3.61
N THR A 467 29.66 6.67 4.20
CA THR A 467 29.03 5.34 4.16
C THR A 467 28.12 5.17 5.37
N LEU A 468 26.98 4.47 5.25
CA LEU A 468 26.09 4.24 6.41
C LEU A 468 26.80 3.57 7.60
N GLY A 469 27.86 2.80 7.35
CA GLY A 469 28.70 2.19 8.39
C GLY A 469 29.79 3.10 8.96
N GLU A 470 29.86 4.37 8.57
CA GLU A 470 30.88 5.29 9.07
C GLU A 470 30.68 5.56 10.57
N SER A 471 31.73 5.30 11.35
CA SER A 471 31.74 5.55 12.78
C SER A 471 31.76 7.05 13.05
N LEU A 472 30.81 7.53 13.84
CA LEU A 472 30.70 8.92 14.23
C LEU A 472 31.62 9.21 15.42
N SER A 473 32.12 10.45 15.48
CA SER A 473 32.64 10.98 16.74
C SER A 473 31.45 11.33 17.62
N TRP A 474 31.33 10.70 18.78
CA TRP A 474 30.14 10.88 19.61
C TRP A 474 30.45 10.78 21.10
N SER A 475 29.56 11.36 21.89
CA SER A 475 29.53 11.27 23.34
C SER A 475 28.10 11.09 23.81
N TRP A 476 27.91 10.51 24.98
CA TRP A 476 26.59 10.26 25.52
C TRP A 476 26.57 10.49 27.03
N ASP A 477 25.41 10.89 27.52
CA ASP A 477 25.06 10.96 28.94
C ASP A 477 23.82 10.12 29.20
N LEU A 478 23.72 9.53 30.39
CA LEU A 478 22.45 8.96 30.83
C LEU A 478 21.49 10.09 31.18
N MET A 479 20.22 9.93 30.81
CA MET A 479 19.21 10.97 31.02
C MET A 479 17.90 10.34 31.50
N ILE A 480 17.21 11.01 32.41
CA ILE A 480 15.87 10.61 32.87
C ILE A 480 15.07 11.86 33.25
N GLY A 481 13.85 11.98 32.74
CA GLY A 481 12.96 13.08 33.08
C GLY A 481 13.55 14.48 32.84
N GLY A 482 14.36 14.66 31.79
CA GLY A 482 14.99 15.94 31.49
C GLY A 482 16.38 16.17 32.12
N VAL A 483 16.84 15.29 33.01
CA VAL A 483 18.06 15.49 33.81
C VAL A 483 19.15 14.48 33.44
N THR A 484 20.37 14.97 33.22
CA THR A 484 21.54 14.11 32.96
C THR A 484 22.14 13.55 34.26
N LEU A 485 22.55 12.29 34.18
CA LEU A 485 23.10 11.47 35.26
C LEU A 485 24.48 10.94 34.89
N THR A 486 25.45 11.12 35.78
CA THR A 486 26.74 10.43 35.67
C THR A 486 26.63 9.00 36.18
N LEU A 487 27.58 8.14 35.78
CA LEU A 487 27.61 6.74 36.22
C LEU A 487 27.69 6.59 37.75
N ARG A 488 28.52 7.41 38.39
CA ARG A 488 28.66 7.46 39.86
C ARG A 488 27.37 7.91 40.55
N GLU A 489 26.62 8.82 39.92
CA GLU A 489 25.32 9.24 40.43
C GLU A 489 24.31 8.11 40.30
N LEU A 490 24.29 7.39 39.17
CA LEU A 490 23.41 6.23 38.98
C LEU A 490 23.67 5.14 40.04
N GLU A 491 24.94 4.78 40.28
CA GLU A 491 25.33 3.80 41.30
C GLU A 491 24.90 4.21 42.73
N ARG A 492 25.06 5.50 43.05
CA ARG A 492 24.60 6.05 44.34
C ARG A 492 23.07 6.00 44.47
N LEU A 493 22.35 6.25 43.37
CA LEU A 493 20.89 6.23 43.35
C LEU A 493 20.34 4.80 43.40
N SER A 494 20.99 3.84 42.74
CA SER A 494 20.60 2.41 42.77
C SER A 494 20.86 1.75 44.13
N GLY A 495 21.79 2.28 44.93
CA GLY A 495 22.04 1.80 46.30
C GLY A 495 20.94 2.16 47.30
N LYS A 496 20.00 3.04 46.95
CA LYS A 496 18.87 3.39 47.81
C LYS A 496 17.78 2.32 47.75
N ARG A 497 17.19 1.97 48.90
CA ARG A 497 16.11 0.97 48.99
C ARG A 497 14.76 1.43 48.42
N SER A 498 14.59 2.72 48.12
CA SER A 498 13.37 3.29 47.54
C SER A 498 13.45 3.34 46.02
N PRO A 499 12.43 2.86 45.28
CA PRO A 499 12.38 2.93 43.81
C PRO A 499 12.09 4.33 43.26
N LEU A 500 11.59 5.25 44.09
CA LEU A 500 11.49 6.68 43.78
C LEU A 500 12.64 7.43 44.46
N VAL A 501 13.43 8.15 43.66
CA VAL A 501 14.62 8.86 44.16
C VAL A 501 14.67 10.28 43.62
N ARG A 502 15.05 11.23 44.48
CA ARG A 502 15.26 12.63 44.11
C ARG A 502 16.68 12.88 43.59
N HIS A 503 16.81 13.56 42.45
CA HIS A 503 18.08 14.02 41.89
C HIS A 503 17.92 15.38 41.19
N LYS A 504 18.80 16.34 41.51
CA LYS A 504 18.81 17.72 40.95
C LYS A 504 17.41 18.39 40.93
N GLY A 505 16.63 18.21 41.99
CA GLY A 505 15.30 18.81 42.13
C GLY A 505 14.15 18.03 41.47
N ALA A 506 14.42 17.00 40.66
CA ALA A 506 13.40 16.14 40.05
C ALA A 506 13.28 14.79 40.77
N TRP A 507 12.07 14.23 40.78
CA TRP A 507 11.82 12.87 41.26
C TRP A 507 11.83 11.87 40.12
N ILE A 508 12.56 10.78 40.32
CA ILE A 508 12.92 9.83 39.27
C ILE A 508 12.46 8.42 39.68
N GLU A 509 11.81 7.72 38.75
CA GLU A 509 11.48 6.30 38.88
C GLU A 509 12.66 5.45 38.39
N LEU A 510 13.31 4.69 39.29
CA LEU A 510 14.37 3.77 38.92
C LEU A 510 13.80 2.37 38.64
N ARG A 511 13.81 1.99 37.37
CA ARG A 511 13.33 0.68 36.93
C ARG A 511 14.47 -0.35 36.92
N PRO A 512 14.30 -1.54 37.51
CA PRO A 512 15.37 -2.55 37.55
C PRO A 512 15.89 -2.98 36.18
N ASN A 513 15.02 -3.06 35.17
CA ASN A 513 15.43 -3.43 33.81
C ASN A 513 16.21 -2.31 33.11
N ASP A 514 15.86 -1.05 33.34
CA ASP A 514 16.53 0.09 32.72
C ASP A 514 17.93 0.27 33.35
N LEU A 515 18.08 0.02 34.65
CA LEU A 515 19.38 -0.06 35.33
C LEU A 515 20.29 -1.13 34.73
N LYS A 516 19.79 -2.37 34.55
CA LYS A 516 20.58 -3.45 33.93
C LYS A 516 21.00 -3.13 32.49
N ASN A 517 20.11 -2.50 31.72
CA ASN A 517 20.42 -2.09 30.36
C ASN A 517 21.47 -0.96 30.34
N ALA A 518 21.38 0.00 31.27
CA ALA A 518 22.37 1.05 31.44
C ALA A 518 23.75 0.50 31.85
N GLU A 519 23.83 -0.39 32.83
CA GLU A 519 25.08 -1.05 33.22
C GLU A 519 25.73 -1.77 32.04
N ARG A 520 24.92 -2.52 31.27
CA ARG A 520 25.40 -3.23 30.08
C ARG A 520 25.91 -2.27 29.00
N PHE A 521 25.17 -1.18 28.76
CA PHE A 521 25.53 -0.16 27.79
C PHE A 521 26.89 0.46 28.15
N CYS A 522 27.03 0.91 29.39
CA CYS A 522 28.26 1.53 29.90
C CYS A 522 29.46 0.59 29.86
N GLY A 523 29.26 -0.71 30.09
CA GLY A 523 30.33 -1.71 30.02
C GLY A 523 30.76 -2.12 28.61
N SER A 524 29.95 -1.81 27.59
CA SER A 524 30.15 -2.32 26.22
C SER A 524 30.89 -1.37 25.26
N ASN A 525 31.14 -0.12 25.67
CA ASN A 525 31.72 0.95 24.87
C ASN A 525 31.26 0.94 23.38
N PRO A 526 29.96 1.18 23.12
CA PRO A 526 29.38 1.01 21.81
C PRO A 526 30.00 1.94 20.76
N GLU A 527 30.00 1.50 19.50
CA GLU A 527 30.21 2.39 18.36
C GLU A 527 28.85 2.95 17.90
N LEU A 528 28.84 4.19 17.40
CA LEU A 528 27.67 4.80 16.80
C LEU A 528 27.97 5.06 15.33
N SER A 529 27.24 4.40 14.44
CA SER A 529 27.38 4.59 13.00
C SER A 529 26.47 5.72 12.48
N LEU A 530 26.75 6.23 11.28
CA LEU A 530 25.84 7.12 10.56
C LEU A 530 24.45 6.50 10.38
N ASP A 531 24.38 5.18 10.16
CA ASP A 531 23.12 4.44 10.11
C ASP A 531 22.33 4.53 11.42
N ASP A 532 23.02 4.37 12.56
CA ASP A 532 22.39 4.50 13.86
C ASP A 532 21.88 5.93 14.06
N ALA A 533 22.66 6.95 13.72
CA ALA A 533 22.22 8.34 13.79
C ALA A 533 20.96 8.60 12.95
N LEU A 534 20.95 8.14 11.69
CA LEU A 534 19.80 8.27 10.78
C LEU A 534 18.55 7.55 11.29
N ARG A 535 18.72 6.36 11.89
CA ARG A 535 17.62 5.61 12.52
C ARG A 535 17.10 6.34 13.76
N LEU A 536 17.99 6.72 14.66
CA LEU A 536 17.67 7.33 15.96
C LEU A 536 16.99 8.70 15.83
N THR A 537 17.26 9.43 14.74
CA THR A 537 16.67 10.75 14.50
C THR A 537 15.39 10.70 13.67
N ALA A 538 15.07 9.56 13.02
CA ALA A 538 13.90 9.45 12.13
C ALA A 538 12.58 9.32 12.89
N THR A 539 12.58 8.70 14.08
CA THR A 539 11.38 8.48 14.89
C THR A 539 11.70 8.75 16.36
N GLU A 540 10.88 9.57 17.03
CA GLU A 540 11.04 9.81 18.46
C GLU A 540 10.85 8.52 19.28
N GLY A 541 11.75 8.29 20.25
CA GLY A 541 11.67 7.14 21.16
C GLY A 541 12.34 5.86 20.66
N GLU A 542 13.12 5.92 19.58
CA GLU A 542 13.97 4.83 19.12
C GLU A 542 14.96 4.36 20.20
N LEU A 543 15.30 3.06 20.14
CA LEU A 543 16.13 2.41 21.16
C LEU A 543 17.55 2.19 20.65
N LEU A 544 18.55 2.55 21.45
CA LEU A 544 19.93 2.11 21.27
C LEU A 544 20.28 1.10 22.35
N MET A 545 20.56 -0.14 21.95
CA MET A 545 20.84 -1.26 22.87
C MET A 545 19.83 -1.39 24.03
N ARG A 546 18.53 -1.24 23.72
CA ARG A 546 17.40 -1.31 24.67
C ARG A 546 17.26 -0.12 25.64
N LEU A 547 18.02 0.95 25.44
CA LEU A 547 17.78 2.24 26.11
C LEU A 547 17.12 3.21 25.13
N PRO A 548 16.07 3.95 25.56
CA PRO A 548 15.50 5.01 24.74
C PRO A 548 16.49 6.15 24.55
N VAL A 549 16.53 6.73 23.34
CA VAL A 549 17.25 7.98 23.08
C VAL A 549 16.29 9.13 23.28
N HIS A 550 16.50 9.92 24.33
CA HIS A 550 15.65 11.07 24.69
C HIS A 550 16.06 12.33 23.97
N HIS A 551 17.36 12.47 23.70
CA HIS A 551 17.91 13.62 23.03
C HIS A 551 19.03 13.20 22.09
N PHE A 552 19.04 13.77 20.89
CA PHE A 552 20.09 13.57 19.89
C PHE A 552 20.49 14.94 19.35
N GLU A 553 21.72 15.36 19.64
CA GLU A 553 22.31 16.61 19.17
C GLU A 553 23.34 16.27 18.08
N ALA A 554 23.01 16.61 16.83
CA ALA A 554 23.94 16.47 15.72
C ALA A 554 24.76 17.75 15.55
N GLY A 555 26.07 17.62 15.39
CA GLY A 555 26.92 18.74 15.01
C GLY A 555 26.65 19.19 13.56
N PRO A 556 27.17 20.36 13.13
CA PRO A 556 26.79 21.00 11.86
C PRO A 556 26.89 20.11 10.61
N ARG A 557 27.92 19.24 10.50
CA ARG A 557 28.08 18.39 9.31
C ARG A 557 27.08 17.24 9.32
N LEU A 558 26.92 16.58 10.47
CA LEU A 558 25.92 15.52 10.62
C LEU A 558 24.50 16.06 10.46
N GLN A 559 24.21 17.24 11.01
CA GLN A 559 22.91 17.90 10.90
C GLN A 559 22.52 18.15 9.43
N ALA A 560 23.45 18.64 8.60
CA ALA A 560 23.19 18.83 7.17
C ALA A 560 22.85 17.50 6.44
N VAL A 561 23.52 16.41 6.81
CA VAL A 561 23.24 15.07 6.27
C VAL A 561 21.87 14.57 6.74
N LEU A 562 21.55 14.70 8.02
CA LEU A 562 20.27 14.28 8.61
C LEU A 562 19.09 15.04 8.03
N GLU A 563 19.16 16.37 7.97
CA GLU A 563 18.13 17.22 7.39
C GLU A 563 17.82 16.81 5.96
N GLN A 564 18.85 16.48 5.19
CA GLN A 564 18.66 16.10 3.80
C GLN A 564 18.11 14.67 3.63
N TYR A 565 18.53 13.73 4.48
CA TYR A 565 18.02 12.35 4.46
C TYR A 565 16.56 12.28 4.93
N HIS A 566 16.18 13.08 5.93
CA HIS A 566 14.85 13.04 6.55
C HIS A 566 13.83 13.97 5.88
N GLN A 567 14.24 15.14 5.40
CA GLN A 567 13.27 16.10 4.84
C GLN A 567 12.92 15.84 3.37
N GLN A 568 13.57 14.89 2.69
CA GLN A 568 13.40 14.65 1.23
C GLN A 568 13.41 15.97 0.43
N LYS A 569 14.14 16.99 0.90
CA LYS A 569 14.15 18.29 0.24
C LYS A 569 14.88 18.08 -1.08
N ALA A 570 14.13 18.13 -2.18
CA ALA A 570 14.69 17.90 -3.50
C ALA A 570 15.85 18.89 -3.69
N PRO A 571 17.06 18.42 -4.04
CA PRO A 571 18.17 19.31 -4.30
C PRO A 571 17.78 20.34 -5.36
N ASP A 572 18.35 21.54 -5.25
CA ASP A 572 17.99 22.65 -6.13
C ASP A 572 18.19 22.24 -7.60
N PRO A 573 17.20 22.51 -8.48
CA PRO A 573 17.33 22.21 -9.89
C PRO A 573 18.51 22.98 -10.47
N LEU A 574 19.35 22.30 -11.24
CA LEU A 574 20.43 22.93 -11.99
C LEU A 574 19.97 23.16 -13.43
N PRO A 575 20.17 24.37 -13.98
CA PRO A 575 19.88 24.63 -15.39
C PRO A 575 20.83 23.85 -16.30
N ALA A 576 20.53 23.81 -17.60
CA ALA A 576 21.44 23.26 -18.59
C ALA A 576 22.81 23.97 -18.52
N PRO A 577 23.94 23.24 -18.42
CA PRO A 577 25.26 23.84 -18.30
C PRO A 577 25.75 24.43 -19.63
N ASP A 578 26.71 25.34 -19.56
CA ASP A 578 27.36 25.90 -20.74
C ASP A 578 27.99 24.78 -21.62
N GLY A 579 27.84 24.90 -22.93
CA GLY A 579 28.25 23.86 -23.90
C GLY A 579 27.22 22.73 -24.10
N PHE A 580 26.11 22.72 -23.34
CA PHE A 580 25.00 21.81 -23.60
C PHE A 580 24.07 22.34 -24.71
N CYS A 581 23.98 21.59 -25.81
CA CYS A 581 23.19 21.93 -27.00
C CYS A 581 21.77 21.35 -26.92
N GLY A 582 20.93 21.92 -26.05
CA GLY A 582 19.53 21.54 -25.91
C GLY A 582 18.85 22.24 -24.73
N GLN A 583 17.55 21.99 -24.52
CA GLN A 583 16.83 22.50 -23.34
C GLN A 583 16.48 21.33 -22.42
N LEU A 584 16.88 21.43 -21.15
CA LEU A 584 16.44 20.50 -20.12
C LEU A 584 15.02 20.85 -19.68
N ARG A 585 14.18 19.83 -19.54
CA ARG A 585 12.86 19.98 -18.92
C ARG A 585 13.01 20.18 -17.40
N PRO A 586 12.02 20.77 -16.70
CA PRO A 586 12.13 21.03 -15.26
C PRO A 586 12.45 19.79 -14.41
N TYR A 587 11.95 18.61 -14.79
CA TYR A 587 12.33 17.38 -14.10
C TYR A 587 13.78 16.98 -14.40
N GLN A 588 14.27 17.20 -15.62
CA GLN A 588 15.66 16.88 -16.00
C GLN A 588 16.64 17.81 -15.27
N GLU A 589 16.30 19.08 -15.07
CA GLU A 589 17.08 20.02 -14.24
C GLU A 589 17.16 19.56 -12.78
N ARG A 590 16.06 19.07 -12.21
CA ARG A 590 16.07 18.44 -10.88
C ARG A 590 16.92 17.17 -10.84
N GLY A 591 16.89 16.37 -11.91
CA GLY A 591 17.71 15.17 -12.02
C GLY A 591 19.20 15.49 -12.12
N LEU A 592 19.56 16.54 -12.87
CA LEU A 592 20.91 17.08 -12.94
C LEU A 592 21.39 17.59 -11.57
N GLY A 593 20.57 18.40 -10.89
CA GLY A 593 20.84 18.87 -9.54
C GLY A 593 21.05 17.73 -8.55
N TRP A 594 20.24 16.67 -8.65
CA TRP A 594 20.36 15.47 -7.83
C TRP A 594 21.65 14.66 -8.11
N LEU A 595 22.05 14.50 -9.37
CA LEU A 595 23.31 13.84 -9.74
C LEU A 595 24.53 14.64 -9.24
N ALA A 596 24.52 15.96 -9.47
CA ALA A 596 25.58 16.86 -8.97
C ALA A 596 25.66 16.84 -7.44
N PHE A 597 24.51 16.80 -6.78
CA PHE A 597 24.43 16.64 -5.33
C PHE A 597 25.09 15.34 -4.87
N LEU A 598 24.67 14.17 -5.35
CA LEU A 598 25.26 12.89 -4.89
C LEU A 598 26.76 12.79 -5.17
N ASN A 599 27.22 13.35 -6.31
CA ASN A 599 28.64 13.42 -6.64
C ASN A 599 29.46 14.23 -5.62
N ARG A 600 28.94 15.36 -5.12
CA ARG A 600 29.62 16.18 -4.11
C ARG A 600 29.83 15.46 -2.77
N PHE A 601 29.04 14.43 -2.49
CA PHE A 601 29.10 13.64 -1.26
C PHE A 601 29.72 12.24 -1.48
N ASP A 602 30.36 12.03 -2.64
CA ASP A 602 30.95 10.75 -3.06
C ASP A 602 29.95 9.58 -3.01
N GLN A 603 28.67 9.85 -3.25
CA GLN A 603 27.60 8.85 -3.26
C GLN A 603 27.29 8.39 -4.69
N GLY A 604 27.00 7.10 -4.83
CA GLY A 604 26.48 6.51 -6.05
C GLY A 604 25.01 6.84 -6.26
N ALA A 605 24.62 7.02 -7.52
CA ALA A 605 23.29 7.42 -7.95
C ALA A 605 22.63 6.38 -8.88
N CYS A 606 21.39 6.00 -8.62
CA CYS A 606 20.55 5.23 -9.53
C CYS A 606 19.49 6.14 -10.16
N LEU A 607 19.68 6.49 -11.43
CA LEU A 607 18.66 7.19 -12.22
C LEU A 607 17.74 6.17 -12.88
N ALA A 608 16.58 5.98 -12.27
CA ALA A 608 15.61 4.94 -12.56
C ALA A 608 14.35 5.45 -13.27
N ASP A 609 14.45 6.58 -13.98
CA ASP A 609 13.34 7.15 -14.73
C ASP A 609 12.80 6.19 -15.80
N ASP A 610 11.48 6.20 -16.01
CA ASP A 610 10.83 5.48 -17.10
C ASP A 610 11.53 5.73 -18.44
N MET A 611 11.61 4.67 -19.23
CA MET A 611 12.39 4.72 -20.46
C MET A 611 11.83 5.72 -21.45
N GLY A 612 12.61 6.74 -21.81
CA GLY A 612 12.16 7.80 -22.71
C GLY A 612 12.06 9.17 -22.06
N LEU A 613 12.20 9.26 -20.74
CA LEU A 613 12.33 10.52 -19.99
C LEU A 613 13.70 11.22 -20.18
N GLY A 614 14.62 10.65 -20.95
CA GLY A 614 15.91 11.27 -21.26
C GLY A 614 16.96 11.10 -20.16
N LYS A 615 17.16 9.87 -19.66
CA LYS A 615 18.28 9.53 -18.75
C LYS A 615 19.65 9.83 -19.37
N THR A 616 19.81 9.52 -20.66
CA THR A 616 21.02 9.77 -21.45
C THR A 616 21.36 11.26 -21.45
N ILE A 617 20.40 12.11 -21.76
CA ILE A 617 20.53 13.57 -21.74
C ILE A 617 20.91 14.08 -20.34
N GLN A 618 20.27 13.59 -19.28
CA GLN A 618 20.58 13.99 -17.91
C GLN A 618 22.03 13.63 -17.51
N LEU A 619 22.52 12.44 -17.90
CA LEU A 619 23.92 12.07 -17.66
C LEU A 619 24.89 12.96 -18.46
N LEU A 620 24.62 13.20 -19.74
CA LEU A 620 25.48 14.04 -20.57
C LEU A 620 25.53 15.47 -20.05
N ALA A 621 24.39 16.03 -19.63
CA ALA A 621 24.35 17.33 -18.95
C ALA A 621 25.16 17.31 -17.65
N PHE A 622 25.12 16.23 -16.86
CA PHE A 622 25.95 16.09 -15.67
C PHE A 622 27.45 16.09 -15.98
N LEU A 623 27.89 15.34 -16.99
CA LEU A 623 29.31 15.33 -17.41
C LEU A 623 29.75 16.68 -17.97
N GLN A 624 28.91 17.34 -18.75
CA GLN A 624 29.17 18.70 -19.27
C GLN A 624 29.25 19.72 -18.13
N HIS A 625 28.39 19.60 -17.12
CA HIS A 625 28.45 20.43 -15.92
C HIS A 625 29.79 20.26 -15.19
N LEU A 626 30.23 19.03 -14.93
CA LEU A 626 31.55 18.77 -14.33
C LEU A 626 32.70 19.34 -15.18
N LYS A 627 32.61 19.27 -16.51
CA LYS A 627 33.62 19.83 -17.41
C LYS A 627 33.66 21.36 -17.35
N THR A 628 32.50 21.99 -17.33
CA THR A 628 32.34 23.46 -17.25
C THR A 628 32.90 23.99 -15.93
N GLU A 629 32.63 23.31 -14.82
CA GLU A 629 33.16 23.62 -13.49
C GLU A 629 34.64 23.22 -13.31
N GLN A 630 35.30 22.68 -14.35
CA GLN A 630 36.68 22.19 -14.31
C GLN A 630 36.92 21.07 -13.27
N GLU A 631 35.86 20.35 -12.92
CA GLU A 631 35.88 19.19 -12.03
C GLU A 631 36.13 17.88 -12.77
N LEU A 632 35.85 17.81 -14.07
CA LEU A 632 36.15 16.65 -14.92
C LEU A 632 37.63 16.63 -15.33
N LYS A 633 38.45 15.84 -14.62
CA LYS A 633 39.92 15.78 -14.75
C LYS A 633 40.45 14.45 -15.26
N ARG A 634 39.62 13.41 -15.21
CA ARG A 634 39.96 12.02 -15.60
C ARG A 634 38.82 11.45 -16.44
N PRO A 635 39.08 10.46 -17.31
CA PRO A 635 38.06 9.90 -18.18
C PRO A 635 36.98 9.16 -17.37
N VAL A 636 35.77 9.15 -17.91
CA VAL A 636 34.60 8.43 -17.38
C VAL A 636 34.35 7.20 -18.24
N LEU A 637 34.13 6.04 -17.61
CA LEU A 637 33.75 4.82 -18.33
C LEU A 637 32.24 4.64 -18.32
N LEU A 638 31.63 4.51 -19.49
CA LEU A 638 30.23 4.14 -19.64
C LEU A 638 30.13 2.73 -20.24
N VAL A 639 29.49 1.85 -19.50
CA VAL A 639 29.22 0.46 -19.90
C VAL A 639 27.76 0.34 -20.28
N ALA A 640 27.48 -0.10 -21.51
CA ALA A 640 26.11 -0.25 -21.98
C ALA A 640 25.94 -1.47 -22.89
N PRO A 641 24.70 -1.91 -23.21
CA PRO A 641 24.50 -2.94 -24.21
C PRO A 641 25.08 -2.53 -25.58
N THR A 642 25.62 -3.48 -26.34
CA THR A 642 26.27 -3.22 -27.64
C THR A 642 25.36 -2.45 -28.62
N SER A 643 24.05 -2.66 -28.52
CA SER A 643 23.03 -2.00 -29.34
C SER A 643 22.88 -0.49 -29.09
N VAL A 644 23.21 0.02 -27.90
CA VAL A 644 23.01 1.44 -27.56
C VAL A 644 24.26 2.30 -27.71
N LEU A 645 25.44 1.69 -27.89
CA LEU A 645 26.71 2.43 -27.92
C LEU A 645 26.75 3.51 -29.01
N THR A 646 26.23 3.20 -30.21
CA THR A 646 26.13 4.20 -31.29
C THR A 646 25.22 5.35 -30.90
N ASN A 647 24.12 5.06 -30.21
CA ASN A 647 23.15 6.08 -29.80
C ASN A 647 23.76 7.01 -28.75
N TRP A 648 24.50 6.46 -27.78
CA TRP A 648 25.27 7.26 -26.82
C TRP A 648 26.27 8.20 -27.51
N LYS A 649 27.02 7.69 -28.50
CA LYS A 649 27.95 8.50 -29.27
C LYS A 649 27.23 9.64 -30.00
N ARG A 650 26.15 9.34 -30.72
CA ARG A 650 25.35 10.32 -31.46
C ARG A 650 24.73 11.38 -30.54
N GLU A 651 24.14 10.94 -29.42
CA GLU A 651 23.55 11.87 -28.45
C GLU A 651 24.62 12.76 -27.80
N ALA A 652 25.82 12.23 -27.50
CA ALA A 652 26.92 13.04 -26.99
C ALA A 652 27.41 14.07 -28.02
N GLU A 653 27.58 13.67 -29.29
CA GLU A 653 27.95 14.59 -30.38
C GLU A 653 26.89 15.69 -30.61
N ALA A 654 25.61 15.36 -30.42
CA ALA A 654 24.50 16.30 -30.63
C ALA A 654 24.27 17.25 -29.44
N PHE A 655 24.29 16.74 -28.21
CA PHE A 655 23.93 17.51 -27.01
C PHE A 655 25.14 18.09 -26.27
N THR A 656 26.33 17.53 -26.45
CA THR A 656 27.54 17.94 -25.72
C THR A 656 28.76 17.88 -26.66
N PRO A 657 28.82 18.72 -27.70
CA PRO A 657 29.88 18.67 -28.71
C PRO A 657 31.28 18.91 -28.15
N ASP A 658 31.37 19.55 -26.98
CA ASP A 658 32.63 19.80 -26.28
C ASP A 658 33.16 18.57 -25.54
N LEU A 659 32.35 17.53 -25.29
CA LEU A 659 32.80 16.28 -24.67
C LEU A 659 33.51 15.38 -25.69
N SER A 660 34.76 15.04 -25.40
CA SER A 660 35.55 14.12 -26.22
C SER A 660 35.15 12.66 -25.91
N VAL A 661 34.51 11.99 -26.88
CA VAL A 661 33.96 10.64 -26.71
C VAL A 661 34.71 9.60 -27.56
N ARG A 662 35.05 8.46 -26.95
CA ARG A 662 35.74 7.35 -27.63
C ARG A 662 35.07 6.00 -27.39
N GLU A 663 34.93 5.18 -28.43
CA GLU A 663 34.46 3.80 -28.31
C GLU A 663 35.64 2.83 -28.01
N HIS A 664 35.57 2.08 -26.91
CA HIS A 664 36.41 0.90 -26.66
C HIS A 664 35.69 -0.36 -27.16
N TYR A 665 35.59 -0.49 -28.49
CA TYR A 665 34.83 -1.56 -29.13
C TYR A 665 35.47 -2.01 -30.45
N GLY A 666 35.28 -3.29 -30.79
CA GLY A 666 35.73 -3.87 -32.06
C GLY A 666 37.19 -4.39 -32.06
N PRO A 667 37.66 -4.87 -33.22
CA PRO A 667 38.96 -5.55 -33.35
C PRO A 667 40.17 -4.61 -33.32
N ARG A 668 39.97 -3.32 -33.58
CA ARG A 668 41.03 -2.29 -33.55
C ARG A 668 41.14 -1.57 -32.19
N ARG A 669 40.42 -2.05 -31.17
CA ARG A 669 40.47 -1.44 -29.83
C ARG A 669 41.85 -1.65 -29.19
N PRO A 670 42.30 -0.74 -28.32
CA PRO A 670 43.54 -0.92 -27.56
C PRO A 670 43.50 -2.23 -26.77
N SER A 671 44.57 -3.03 -26.87
CA SER A 671 44.67 -4.35 -26.23
C SER A 671 45.77 -4.44 -25.17
N THR A 672 46.53 -3.36 -24.96
CA THR A 672 47.60 -3.28 -23.94
C THR A 672 47.46 -2.01 -23.10
N PRO A 673 47.92 -1.99 -21.83
CA PRO A 673 47.79 -0.82 -20.95
C PRO A 673 48.40 0.45 -21.55
N ALA A 674 49.57 0.35 -22.18
CA ALA A 674 50.23 1.48 -22.84
C ALA A 674 49.42 2.03 -24.02
N SER A 675 48.85 1.15 -24.84
CA SER A 675 47.99 1.56 -25.96
C SER A 675 46.68 2.18 -25.50
N LEU A 676 46.09 1.66 -24.41
CA LEU A 676 44.87 2.20 -23.82
C LEU A 676 45.12 3.61 -23.29
N LYS A 677 46.14 3.78 -22.43
CA LYS A 677 46.50 5.09 -21.87
C LYS A 677 46.74 6.14 -22.96
N LYS A 678 47.50 5.81 -24.01
CA LYS A 678 47.74 6.72 -25.14
C LYS A 678 46.45 7.08 -25.89
N SER A 679 45.52 6.14 -26.01
CA SER A 679 44.25 6.35 -26.70
C SER A 679 43.26 7.20 -25.92
N LEU A 680 43.48 7.38 -24.61
CA LEU A 680 42.61 8.09 -23.69
C LEU A 680 43.11 9.50 -23.32
N ASN A 681 44.22 9.96 -23.93
CA ASN A 681 44.64 11.35 -23.80
C ASN A 681 43.56 12.28 -24.35
N ASP A 682 43.18 13.30 -23.57
CA ASP A 682 42.16 14.30 -23.91
C ASP A 682 40.78 13.68 -24.27
N VAL A 683 40.46 12.53 -23.65
CA VAL A 683 39.16 11.87 -23.76
C VAL A 683 38.39 12.02 -22.45
N ASP A 684 37.16 12.50 -22.52
CA ASP A 684 36.29 12.71 -21.36
C ASP A 684 35.44 11.47 -21.08
N LEU A 685 34.90 10.83 -22.14
CA LEU A 685 33.95 9.72 -22.03
C LEU A 685 34.36 8.53 -22.90
N VAL A 686 34.41 7.33 -22.30
CA VAL A 686 34.73 6.08 -22.98
C VAL A 686 33.52 5.16 -22.97
N LEU A 687 33.10 4.68 -24.14
CA LEU A 687 31.96 3.78 -24.31
C LEU A 687 32.44 2.34 -24.49
N THR A 688 31.96 1.40 -23.66
CA THR A 688 32.27 -0.04 -23.77
C THR A 688 31.02 -0.91 -23.57
N SER A 689 31.10 -2.20 -23.89
CA SER A 689 30.01 -3.15 -23.68
C SER A 689 30.23 -4.05 -22.47
N TYR A 690 29.15 -4.58 -21.87
CA TYR A 690 29.24 -5.54 -20.76
C TYR A 690 30.11 -6.77 -21.07
N GLY A 691 30.05 -7.28 -22.31
CA GLY A 691 30.88 -8.41 -22.72
C GLY A 691 32.37 -8.05 -22.78
N LEU A 692 32.71 -6.81 -23.14
CA LEU A 692 34.09 -6.32 -23.14
C LEU A 692 34.56 -5.93 -21.74
N LEU A 693 33.67 -5.41 -20.89
CA LEU A 693 33.97 -5.17 -19.48
C LEU A 693 34.47 -6.45 -18.80
N GLN A 694 33.78 -7.57 -19.04
CA GLN A 694 34.21 -8.87 -18.52
C GLN A 694 35.52 -9.35 -19.14
N ARG A 695 35.68 -9.21 -20.46
CA ARG A 695 36.83 -9.76 -21.19
C ARG A 695 38.12 -8.97 -20.96
N ASP A 696 38.01 -7.66 -20.87
CA ASP A 696 39.13 -6.73 -20.78
C ASP A 696 39.21 -6.12 -19.35
N SER A 697 38.65 -6.78 -18.32
CA SER A 697 38.58 -6.25 -16.95
C SER A 697 39.95 -5.83 -16.40
N GLU A 698 40.93 -6.73 -16.50
CA GLU A 698 42.31 -6.50 -16.05
C GLU A 698 42.94 -5.28 -16.77
N LEU A 699 42.63 -5.09 -18.05
CA LEU A 699 43.12 -3.95 -18.83
C LEU A 699 42.44 -2.65 -18.38
N LEU A 700 41.12 -2.65 -18.18
CA LEU A 700 40.35 -1.48 -17.78
C LEU A 700 40.68 -1.03 -16.35
N GLU A 701 41.05 -1.95 -15.46
CA GLU A 701 41.50 -1.67 -14.09
C GLU A 701 42.83 -0.91 -14.04
N THR A 702 43.66 -0.99 -15.09
CA THR A 702 44.94 -0.24 -15.14
C THR A 702 44.76 1.27 -15.28
N GLN A 703 43.55 1.73 -15.64
CA GLN A 703 43.24 3.14 -15.85
C GLN A 703 42.56 3.75 -14.61
N ASP A 704 42.94 4.99 -14.27
CA ASP A 704 42.25 5.74 -13.21
C ASP A 704 41.05 6.49 -13.76
N TRP A 705 39.87 5.87 -13.67
CA TRP A 705 38.60 6.46 -14.08
C TRP A 705 38.11 7.49 -13.05
N GLN A 706 37.50 8.60 -13.50
CA GLN A 706 36.80 9.53 -12.61
C GLN A 706 35.47 8.97 -12.14
N GLY A 707 34.79 8.24 -13.00
CA GLY A 707 33.51 7.65 -12.70
C GLY A 707 33.21 6.46 -13.59
N VAL A 708 32.35 5.58 -13.07
CA VAL A 708 31.88 4.39 -13.78
C VAL A 708 30.37 4.48 -13.88
N VAL A 709 29.87 4.48 -15.10
CA VAL A 709 28.44 4.55 -15.41
C VAL A 709 28.00 3.25 -16.06
N ILE A 710 26.92 2.67 -15.55
CA ILE A 710 26.31 1.48 -16.14
C ILE A 710 24.93 1.85 -16.69
N ASP A 711 24.70 1.60 -17.97
CA ASP A 711 23.40 1.78 -18.62
C ASP A 711 22.70 0.44 -18.78
N GLU A 712 21.36 0.44 -18.67
CA GLU A 712 20.56 -0.78 -18.56
C GLU A 712 21.09 -1.69 -17.44
N ALA A 713 21.15 -1.13 -16.22
CA ALA A 713 21.76 -1.75 -15.03
C ALA A 713 21.16 -3.11 -14.62
N GLN A 714 20.00 -3.51 -15.18
CA GLN A 714 19.48 -4.87 -15.08
C GLN A 714 20.47 -5.92 -15.61
N ALA A 715 21.44 -5.53 -16.45
CA ALA A 715 22.53 -6.41 -16.89
C ALA A 715 23.37 -6.94 -15.71
N ILE A 716 23.47 -6.22 -14.58
CA ILE A 716 24.27 -6.65 -13.42
C ILE A 716 23.44 -7.24 -12.28
N LYS A 717 22.16 -7.59 -12.52
CA LYS A 717 21.21 -8.02 -11.49
C LYS A 717 21.60 -9.26 -10.69
N ASN A 718 22.43 -10.13 -11.26
CA ASN A 718 22.92 -11.34 -10.61
C ASN A 718 24.32 -11.08 -10.00
N PRO A 719 24.46 -11.05 -8.66
CA PRO A 719 25.76 -10.91 -7.99
C PRO A 719 26.85 -11.89 -8.48
N GLY A 720 26.46 -13.13 -8.76
CA GLY A 720 27.38 -14.22 -9.12
C GLY A 720 27.82 -14.21 -10.59
N ALA A 721 27.24 -13.38 -11.44
CA ALA A 721 27.65 -13.30 -12.84
C ALA A 721 29.00 -12.59 -12.98
N LYS A 722 29.89 -13.12 -13.84
CA LYS A 722 31.23 -12.56 -14.07
C LYS A 722 31.20 -11.09 -14.50
N GLN A 723 30.21 -10.69 -15.30
CA GLN A 723 30.04 -9.29 -15.71
C GLN A 723 29.66 -8.37 -14.55
N SER A 724 28.83 -8.85 -13.60
CA SER A 724 28.44 -8.11 -12.40
C SER A 724 29.58 -8.00 -11.41
N GLN A 725 30.43 -9.04 -11.31
CA GLN A 725 31.66 -9.01 -10.53
C GLN A 725 32.63 -7.97 -11.13
N ALA A 726 32.93 -8.06 -12.42
CA ALA A 726 33.80 -7.10 -13.10
C ALA A 726 33.33 -5.63 -12.97
N ALA A 727 32.01 -5.37 -13.04
CA ALA A 727 31.46 -4.03 -12.82
C ALA A 727 31.71 -3.52 -11.39
N ARG A 728 31.50 -4.36 -10.38
CA ARG A 728 31.71 -4.01 -8.97
C ARG A 728 33.19 -3.88 -8.63
N ASP A 729 34.02 -4.77 -9.15
CA ASP A 729 35.47 -4.74 -8.94
C ASP A 729 36.06 -3.46 -9.53
N LEU A 730 35.63 -3.07 -10.74
CA LEU A 730 36.04 -1.80 -11.34
C LEU A 730 35.53 -0.57 -10.55
N ALA A 731 34.32 -0.64 -10.00
CA ALA A 731 33.76 0.41 -9.15
C ALA A 731 34.51 0.55 -7.80
N ARG A 732 35.10 -0.54 -7.30
CA ARG A 732 35.86 -0.61 -6.04
C ARG A 732 37.36 -0.31 -6.21
N ALA A 733 37.94 -0.67 -7.34
CA ALA A 733 39.36 -0.48 -7.61
C ALA A 733 39.70 1.03 -7.62
N GLY A 734 40.87 1.42 -7.11
CA GLY A 734 41.37 2.81 -7.20
C GLY A 734 41.87 3.38 -5.87
N LYS A 735 42.80 4.34 -5.94
CA LYS A 735 43.30 5.10 -4.77
C LYS A 735 42.50 6.39 -4.50
N ASN A 736 41.70 6.83 -5.48
CA ASN A 736 40.99 8.10 -5.49
C ASN A 736 39.48 7.86 -5.54
N SER A 737 38.68 8.78 -5.00
CA SER A 737 37.22 8.72 -5.12
C SER A 737 36.76 8.70 -6.59
N ARG A 738 35.68 7.94 -6.83
CA ARG A 738 35.02 7.76 -8.12
C ARG A 738 33.52 7.85 -7.94
N PHE A 739 32.85 8.63 -8.77
CA PHE A 739 31.39 8.62 -8.81
C PHE A 739 30.88 7.37 -9.54
N ARG A 740 29.74 6.83 -9.09
CA ARG A 740 29.10 5.64 -9.68
C ARG A 740 27.67 5.97 -10.03
N ILE A 741 27.30 5.73 -11.29
CA ILE A 741 25.93 6.01 -11.75
C ILE A 741 25.38 4.76 -12.41
N ALA A 742 24.15 4.40 -12.04
CA ALA A 742 23.38 3.36 -12.71
C ALA A 742 22.16 3.98 -13.39
N LEU A 743 21.97 3.66 -14.66
CA LEU A 743 20.80 4.05 -15.44
C LEU A 743 19.95 2.81 -15.70
N THR A 744 18.66 2.88 -15.37
CA THR A 744 17.72 1.77 -15.61
C THR A 744 16.30 2.30 -15.77
N GLY A 745 15.42 1.56 -16.43
CA GLY A 745 13.97 1.84 -16.41
C GLY A 745 13.26 1.21 -15.20
N THR A 746 13.88 0.20 -14.60
CA THR A 746 13.33 -0.65 -13.55
C THR A 746 14.43 -0.91 -12.52
N PRO A 747 14.48 -0.14 -11.41
CA PRO A 747 15.60 -0.21 -10.45
C PRO A 747 15.64 -1.54 -9.69
N VAL A 748 14.50 -2.20 -9.56
CA VAL A 748 14.36 -3.57 -9.07
C VAL A 748 13.35 -4.24 -10.00
N GLU A 749 13.71 -5.39 -10.59
CA GLU A 749 12.79 -6.11 -11.47
C GLU A 749 12.02 -7.19 -10.71
N ASN A 750 12.71 -8.03 -9.89
CA ASN A 750 12.07 -9.26 -9.37
C ASN A 750 12.54 -9.77 -7.99
N ARG A 751 13.70 -9.34 -7.47
CA ARG A 751 14.22 -9.88 -6.20
C ARG A 751 14.94 -8.84 -5.36
N VAL A 752 14.82 -8.97 -4.05
CA VAL A 752 15.52 -8.13 -3.07
C VAL A 752 17.05 -8.24 -3.22
N SER A 753 17.55 -9.37 -3.74
CA SER A 753 18.98 -9.56 -4.06
C SER A 753 19.50 -8.71 -5.22
N GLU A 754 18.65 -8.33 -6.18
CA GLU A 754 19.04 -7.47 -7.31
C GLU A 754 19.36 -6.05 -6.82
N LEU A 755 18.57 -5.58 -5.85
CA LEU A 755 18.79 -4.31 -5.17
C LEU A 755 20.13 -4.31 -4.42
N TRP A 756 20.51 -5.41 -3.78
CA TRP A 756 21.82 -5.51 -3.14
C TRP A 756 22.96 -5.41 -4.16
N ALA A 757 22.89 -6.13 -5.28
CA ALA A 757 23.92 -6.07 -6.32
C ALA A 757 24.11 -4.64 -6.87
N LEU A 758 23.00 -3.95 -7.11
CA LEU A 758 22.98 -2.57 -7.57
C LEU A 758 23.55 -1.62 -6.52
N MET A 759 23.10 -1.74 -5.26
CA MET A 759 23.56 -0.88 -4.17
C MET A 759 25.03 -1.13 -3.82
N ASP A 760 25.52 -2.35 -3.93
CA ASP A 760 26.93 -2.68 -3.73
C ASP A 760 27.82 -2.14 -4.86
N PHE A 761 27.30 -2.01 -6.08
CA PHE A 761 27.97 -1.26 -7.15
C PHE A 761 28.01 0.24 -6.87
N LEU A 762 26.88 0.84 -6.46
CA LEU A 762 26.75 2.28 -6.24
C LEU A 762 27.49 2.75 -4.98
N ASN A 763 27.19 2.11 -3.87
CA ASN A 763 27.69 2.43 -2.53
C ASN A 763 28.09 1.13 -1.81
N PRO A 764 29.31 0.61 -2.06
CA PRO A 764 29.80 -0.61 -1.44
C PRO A 764 29.62 -0.58 0.08
N LYS A 765 29.21 -1.71 0.66
CA LYS A 765 28.97 -1.90 2.11
C LYS A 765 27.79 -1.14 2.73
N VAL A 766 27.04 -0.31 1.99
CA VAL A 766 25.86 0.41 2.53
C VAL A 766 24.77 -0.52 3.05
N LEU A 767 24.62 -1.72 2.47
CA LEU A 767 23.67 -2.75 2.92
C LEU A 767 24.36 -3.91 3.66
N GLY A 768 25.63 -3.73 4.04
CA GLY A 768 26.48 -4.78 4.60
C GLY A 768 26.89 -5.85 3.58
N GLU A 769 27.58 -6.88 4.08
CA GLU A 769 27.97 -8.07 3.31
C GLU A 769 26.75 -8.88 2.88
N GLU A 770 26.90 -9.70 1.83
CA GLU A 770 25.78 -10.47 1.23
C GLU A 770 25.06 -11.35 2.26
N ASP A 771 25.80 -11.99 3.17
CA ASP A 771 25.24 -12.85 4.21
C ASP A 771 24.42 -12.07 5.24
N PHE A 772 24.89 -10.90 5.65
CA PHE A 772 24.15 -10.02 6.55
C PHE A 772 22.86 -9.55 5.89
N PHE A 773 22.95 -9.04 4.66
CA PHE A 773 21.79 -8.59 3.90
C PHE A 773 20.76 -9.71 3.72
N ARG A 774 21.24 -10.93 3.46
CA ARG A 774 20.41 -12.12 3.32
C ARG A 774 19.62 -12.42 4.60
N GLN A 775 20.26 -12.36 5.77
CA GLN A 775 19.60 -12.64 7.05
C GLN A 775 18.68 -11.50 7.51
N ARG A 776 19.10 -10.24 7.32
CA ARG A 776 18.41 -9.06 7.84
C ARG A 776 17.22 -8.61 6.99
N TYR A 777 17.31 -8.76 5.67
CA TYR A 777 16.31 -8.25 4.73
C TYR A 777 15.71 -9.35 3.87
N ARG A 778 16.56 -10.07 3.11
CA ARG A 778 16.07 -10.99 2.08
C ARG A 778 15.19 -12.10 2.65
N LEU A 779 15.66 -12.83 3.66
CA LEU A 779 14.90 -13.93 4.28
C LEU A 779 13.61 -13.43 4.97
N PRO A 780 13.64 -12.40 5.83
CA PRO A 780 12.42 -11.80 6.40
C PRO A 780 11.38 -11.36 5.37
N ILE A 781 11.81 -10.71 4.30
CA ILE A 781 10.91 -10.17 3.26
C ILE A 781 10.38 -11.29 2.36
N GLU A 782 11.26 -12.07 1.72
CA GLU A 782 10.87 -13.08 0.71
C GLU A 782 10.18 -14.30 1.34
N ARG A 783 10.55 -14.70 2.57
CA ARG A 783 10.01 -15.92 3.21
C ARG A 783 8.85 -15.65 4.17
N TYR A 784 8.89 -14.54 4.89
CA TYR A 784 7.94 -14.25 5.98
C TYR A 784 7.07 -13.02 5.72
N GLY A 785 7.27 -12.31 4.60
CA GLY A 785 6.45 -11.14 4.24
C GLY A 785 6.60 -9.96 5.22
N ASP A 786 7.76 -9.82 5.86
CA ASP A 786 7.99 -8.79 6.88
C ASP A 786 8.00 -7.36 6.30
N MET A 787 6.86 -6.69 6.42
CA MET A 787 6.65 -5.32 5.95
C MET A 787 7.42 -4.27 6.76
N SER A 788 7.92 -4.60 7.96
CA SER A 788 8.78 -3.69 8.72
C SER A 788 10.18 -3.64 8.13
N SER A 789 10.77 -4.81 7.83
CA SER A 789 12.05 -4.92 7.14
C SER A 789 12.01 -4.36 5.72
N LEU A 790 10.90 -4.50 4.99
CA LEU A 790 10.74 -3.87 3.67
C LEU A 790 10.68 -2.34 3.76
N ARG A 791 9.99 -1.77 4.76
CA ARG A 791 9.94 -0.32 4.97
C ARG A 791 11.31 0.24 5.34
N ASP A 792 12.03 -0.44 6.24
CA ASP A 792 13.40 -0.11 6.60
C ASP A 792 14.33 -0.14 5.37
N LEU A 793 14.27 -1.20 4.57
CA LEU A 793 15.07 -1.31 3.35
C LEU A 793 14.77 -0.19 2.34
N LYS A 794 13.49 0.13 2.12
CA LYS A 794 13.07 1.23 1.23
C LYS A 794 13.56 2.60 1.71
N ALA A 795 13.48 2.86 3.00
CA ALA A 795 13.99 4.11 3.59
C ALA A 795 15.51 4.23 3.40
N ARG A 796 16.25 3.11 3.53
CA ARG A 796 17.72 3.08 3.37
C ARG A 796 18.18 3.33 1.93
N VAL A 797 17.53 2.71 0.95
CA VAL A 797 17.93 2.84 -0.46
C VAL A 797 17.35 4.08 -1.16
N GLY A 798 16.24 4.60 -0.66
CA GLY A 798 15.47 5.69 -1.27
C GLY A 798 16.31 6.89 -1.71
N PRO A 799 17.22 7.43 -0.86
CA PRO A 799 18.01 8.61 -1.21
C PRO A 799 18.95 8.44 -2.41
N PHE A 800 19.31 7.19 -2.74
CA PHE A 800 20.21 6.87 -3.85
C PHE A 800 19.47 6.50 -5.14
N ILE A 801 18.13 6.46 -5.13
CA ILE A 801 17.32 6.03 -6.27
C ILE A 801 16.31 7.13 -6.64
N LEU A 802 16.50 7.76 -7.80
CA LEU A 802 15.54 8.69 -8.38
C LEU A 802 14.72 7.98 -9.44
N ARG A 803 13.41 7.78 -9.19
CA ARG A 803 12.48 7.13 -10.13
C ARG A 803 11.30 8.03 -10.44
N ARG A 804 11.00 8.21 -11.72
CA ARG A 804 9.88 9.01 -12.25
C ARG A 804 9.16 8.26 -13.35
N LEU A 805 7.83 8.33 -13.36
CA LEU A 805 6.99 7.59 -14.31
C LEU A 805 6.44 8.51 -15.41
N LYS A 806 6.25 7.98 -16.62
CA LYS A 806 5.59 8.73 -17.72
C LYS A 806 4.12 9.03 -17.46
N THR A 807 3.48 8.21 -16.65
CA THR A 807 2.07 8.38 -16.24
C THR A 807 1.89 9.51 -15.25
N ASP A 808 2.97 10.03 -14.67
CA ASP A 808 2.93 11.17 -13.78
C ASP A 808 2.75 12.46 -14.58
N LYS A 809 1.51 12.97 -14.56
CA LYS A 809 1.13 14.22 -15.23
C LYS A 809 1.83 15.45 -14.66
N ALA A 810 2.44 15.37 -13.46
CA ALA A 810 3.28 16.45 -12.92
C ALA A 810 4.67 16.49 -13.59
N ILE A 811 5.05 15.45 -14.33
CA ILE A 811 6.37 15.29 -14.96
C ILE A 811 6.27 15.43 -16.48
N ILE A 812 5.23 14.86 -17.09
CA ILE A 812 4.99 14.93 -18.53
C ILE A 812 3.54 15.33 -18.82
N SER A 813 3.35 16.53 -19.40
CA SER A 813 2.05 16.99 -19.93
C SER A 813 1.88 16.74 -21.43
N ASP A 814 2.98 16.48 -22.16
CA ASP A 814 3.01 16.62 -23.62
C ASP A 814 3.07 15.31 -24.40
N LEU A 815 3.16 14.15 -23.73
CA LEU A 815 3.09 12.87 -24.44
C LEU A 815 1.64 12.59 -24.86
N PRO A 816 1.40 12.23 -26.13
CA PRO A 816 0.06 11.88 -26.62
C PRO A 816 -0.44 10.60 -25.96
N GLU A 817 -1.72 10.25 -26.14
CA GLU A 817 -2.25 9.03 -25.52
C GLU A 817 -1.56 7.76 -26.07
N LYS A 818 -1.20 6.85 -25.17
CA LYS A 818 -0.85 5.45 -25.51
C LYS A 818 -2.08 4.58 -25.30
N VAL A 819 -2.50 3.84 -26.33
CA VAL A 819 -3.63 2.93 -26.24
C VAL A 819 -3.18 1.51 -26.55
N GLU A 820 -3.36 0.63 -25.59
CA GLU A 820 -3.03 -0.79 -25.71
C GLU A 820 -4.29 -1.59 -26.07
N LEU A 821 -4.23 -2.31 -27.19
CA LEU A 821 -5.28 -3.12 -27.76
C LEU A 821 -4.83 -4.59 -27.72
N SER A 822 -5.70 -5.47 -27.22
CA SER A 822 -5.49 -6.92 -27.30
C SER A 822 -6.21 -7.46 -28.53
N GLU A 823 -5.47 -7.95 -29.52
CA GLU A 823 -6.01 -8.56 -30.74
C GLU A 823 -6.17 -10.07 -30.50
N TRP A 824 -7.39 -10.50 -30.17
CA TRP A 824 -7.72 -11.90 -29.95
C TRP A 824 -8.02 -12.59 -31.27
N VAL A 825 -7.31 -13.68 -31.55
CA VAL A 825 -7.43 -14.44 -32.80
C VAL A 825 -7.54 -15.93 -32.51
N GLY A 826 -8.46 -16.62 -33.18
CA GLY A 826 -8.51 -18.08 -33.14
C GLY A 826 -7.35 -18.72 -33.91
N LEU A 827 -7.22 -20.04 -33.82
CA LEU A 827 -6.33 -20.82 -34.70
C LEU A 827 -7.07 -21.25 -35.98
N SER A 828 -6.37 -21.28 -37.11
CA SER A 828 -6.85 -21.91 -38.35
C SER A 828 -7.06 -23.43 -38.17
N LYS A 829 -7.78 -24.09 -39.08
CA LYS A 829 -7.99 -25.55 -39.01
C LYS A 829 -6.66 -26.32 -39.02
N GLU A 830 -5.71 -25.91 -39.86
CA GLU A 830 -4.37 -26.48 -39.91
C GLU A 830 -3.62 -26.26 -38.59
N GLN A 831 -3.66 -25.02 -38.07
CA GLN A 831 -3.01 -24.68 -36.81
C GLN A 831 -3.58 -25.48 -35.62
N LYS A 832 -4.90 -25.64 -35.52
CA LYS A 832 -5.53 -26.46 -34.47
C LYS A 832 -5.05 -27.90 -34.50
N SER A 833 -5.05 -28.52 -35.69
CA SER A 833 -4.59 -29.90 -35.86
C SER A 833 -3.11 -30.06 -35.50
N LEU A 834 -2.25 -29.14 -35.98
CA LEU A 834 -0.82 -29.16 -35.69
C LEU A 834 -0.52 -28.91 -34.21
N TYR A 835 -1.27 -28.01 -33.58
CA TYR A 835 -1.14 -27.66 -32.16
C TYR A 835 -1.49 -28.87 -31.27
N SER A 836 -2.68 -29.44 -31.43
CA SER A 836 -3.13 -30.58 -30.60
C SER A 836 -2.19 -31.78 -30.74
N LYS A 837 -1.80 -32.11 -31.98
CA LYS A 837 -0.83 -33.19 -32.23
C LYS A 837 0.52 -32.94 -31.56
N THR A 838 1.03 -31.71 -31.65
CA THR A 838 2.32 -31.35 -31.02
C THR A 838 2.25 -31.48 -29.49
N VAL A 839 1.12 -31.10 -28.87
CA VAL A 839 0.91 -31.26 -27.43
C VAL A 839 0.90 -32.72 -27.03
N GLU A 840 0.12 -33.56 -27.72
CA GLU A 840 0.00 -35.00 -27.43
C GLU A 840 1.36 -35.71 -27.56
N ASP A 841 2.02 -35.57 -28.72
CA ASP A 841 3.29 -36.23 -29.03
C ASP A 841 4.39 -35.86 -28.02
N THR A 842 4.43 -34.59 -27.57
CA THR A 842 5.51 -34.08 -26.73
C THR A 842 5.25 -34.29 -25.24
N LEU A 843 4.01 -34.23 -24.77
CA LEU A 843 3.70 -34.51 -23.35
C LEU A 843 4.04 -35.95 -22.97
N ASP A 844 3.77 -36.90 -23.87
CA ASP A 844 4.13 -38.31 -23.68
C ASP A 844 5.64 -38.52 -23.65
N ALA A 845 6.39 -37.78 -24.46
CA ALA A 845 7.85 -37.80 -24.45
C ALA A 845 8.43 -37.19 -23.15
N ILE A 846 7.87 -36.06 -22.69
CA ILE A 846 8.27 -35.38 -21.44
C ILE A 846 8.01 -36.26 -20.22
N ALA A 847 6.89 -36.97 -20.19
CA ALA A 847 6.54 -37.89 -19.10
C ALA A 847 7.55 -39.04 -18.95
N ARG A 848 8.18 -39.45 -20.05
CA ARG A 848 9.16 -40.55 -20.10
C ARG A 848 10.62 -40.09 -19.94
N ALA A 849 10.88 -38.77 -19.93
CA ALA A 849 12.22 -38.21 -19.91
C ALA A 849 12.83 -38.14 -18.49
N PRO A 850 14.16 -38.35 -18.33
CA PRO A 850 14.86 -38.13 -17.06
C PRO A 850 14.74 -36.66 -16.57
N ARG A 851 14.74 -36.44 -15.25
CA ARG A 851 14.57 -35.11 -14.62
C ARG A 851 15.46 -34.00 -15.20
N GLY A 852 16.70 -34.31 -15.59
CA GLY A 852 17.64 -33.33 -16.16
C GLY A 852 17.32 -32.91 -17.61
N GLN A 853 16.57 -33.72 -18.37
CA GLN A 853 16.20 -33.42 -19.77
C GLN A 853 14.79 -32.83 -19.89
N ARG A 854 13.95 -33.02 -18.86
CA ARG A 854 12.56 -32.56 -18.80
C ARG A 854 12.45 -31.04 -19.03
N HIS A 855 13.32 -30.25 -18.40
CA HIS A 855 13.31 -28.80 -18.52
C HIS A 855 13.49 -28.33 -19.98
N GLY A 856 14.51 -28.84 -20.68
CA GLY A 856 14.76 -28.48 -22.07
C GLY A 856 13.63 -28.88 -23.03
N GLN A 857 12.99 -30.04 -22.79
CA GLN A 857 11.86 -30.49 -23.62
C GLN A 857 10.60 -29.63 -23.43
N VAL A 858 10.32 -29.16 -22.20
CA VAL A 858 9.23 -28.23 -21.94
C VAL A 858 9.44 -26.90 -22.68
N LEU A 859 10.66 -26.35 -22.65
CA LEU A 859 10.98 -25.14 -23.40
C LEU A 859 10.85 -25.34 -24.91
N GLY A 860 11.28 -26.51 -25.41
CA GLY A 860 11.12 -26.90 -26.80
C GLY A 860 9.65 -26.97 -27.23
N LEU A 861 8.79 -27.58 -26.41
CA LEU A 861 7.34 -27.64 -26.64
C LEU A 861 6.74 -26.23 -26.74
N LEU A 862 6.97 -25.41 -25.72
CA LEU A 862 6.42 -24.05 -25.67
C LEU A 862 6.88 -23.19 -26.86
N THR A 863 8.15 -23.30 -27.23
CA THR A 863 8.71 -22.63 -28.41
C THR A 863 7.94 -23.04 -29.67
N ARG A 864 7.73 -24.35 -29.86
CA ARG A 864 7.03 -24.88 -31.05
C ARG A 864 5.56 -24.50 -31.08
N LEU A 865 4.87 -24.51 -29.93
CA LEU A 865 3.47 -24.06 -29.84
C LEU A 865 3.33 -22.58 -30.21
N LYS A 866 4.25 -21.72 -29.75
CA LYS A 866 4.28 -20.30 -30.17
C LYS A 866 4.55 -20.14 -31.67
N GLN A 867 5.43 -20.96 -32.23
CA GLN A 867 5.65 -20.96 -33.69
C GLN A 867 4.38 -21.32 -34.46
N ILE A 868 3.63 -22.33 -34.00
CA ILE A 868 2.35 -22.74 -34.60
C ILE A 868 1.32 -21.61 -34.50
N CYS A 869 1.23 -20.94 -33.33
CA CYS A 869 0.31 -19.80 -33.12
C CYS A 869 0.58 -18.66 -34.10
N ASN A 870 1.84 -18.46 -34.49
CA ASN A 870 2.21 -17.46 -35.50
C ASN A 870 1.87 -17.92 -36.92
N HIS A 871 2.42 -19.07 -37.33
CA HIS A 871 2.19 -19.61 -38.66
C HIS A 871 2.64 -21.08 -38.79
N PRO A 872 1.87 -21.97 -39.44
CA PRO A 872 2.29 -23.36 -39.69
C PRO A 872 3.65 -23.49 -40.38
N ALA A 873 3.90 -22.69 -41.43
CA ALA A 873 5.19 -22.63 -42.14
C ALA A 873 6.42 -22.48 -41.22
N LEU A 874 6.31 -21.71 -40.14
CA LEU A 874 7.40 -21.53 -39.18
C LEU A 874 7.68 -22.81 -38.37
N ALA A 875 6.62 -23.51 -37.96
CA ALA A 875 6.74 -24.77 -37.23
C ALA A 875 7.17 -25.94 -38.14
N LEU A 876 6.77 -25.90 -39.42
CA LEU A 876 7.09 -26.89 -40.45
C LEU A 876 8.43 -26.61 -41.15
N ARG A 877 9.06 -25.45 -40.87
CA ARG A 877 10.34 -24.99 -41.46
C ARG A 877 10.27 -24.86 -42.99
N GLU A 878 9.16 -24.32 -43.47
CA GLU A 878 9.01 -23.95 -44.88
C GLU A 878 9.73 -22.62 -45.14
N GLU A 879 10.32 -22.47 -46.33
CA GLU A 879 11.13 -21.29 -46.69
C GLU A 879 10.45 -20.39 -47.73
N THR A 880 9.34 -20.85 -48.31
CA THR A 880 8.66 -20.16 -49.41
C THR A 880 7.28 -19.64 -49.03
N VAL A 881 6.95 -18.46 -49.55
CA VAL A 881 5.63 -17.83 -49.39
C VAL A 881 4.84 -18.03 -50.68
N ASP A 882 3.66 -18.64 -50.59
CA ASP A 882 2.76 -18.88 -51.73
C ASP A 882 1.45 -18.07 -51.60
N ARG A 883 0.47 -18.33 -52.48
CA ARG A 883 -0.82 -17.64 -52.44
C ARG A 883 -1.73 -18.09 -51.30
N GLU A 884 -1.49 -19.26 -50.73
CA GLU A 884 -2.28 -19.83 -49.64
C GLU A 884 -1.73 -19.43 -48.26
N PHE A 885 -0.52 -18.87 -48.21
CA PHE A 885 0.18 -18.43 -47.00
C PHE A 885 -0.72 -17.64 -46.04
N LEU A 886 -1.40 -16.59 -46.51
CA LEU A 886 -2.34 -15.83 -45.70
C LEU A 886 -3.46 -16.71 -45.10
N GLY A 887 -3.99 -17.64 -45.87
CA GLY A 887 -5.08 -18.55 -45.49
C GLY A 887 -4.75 -19.49 -44.32
N ARG A 888 -3.46 -19.76 -44.09
CA ARG A 888 -2.97 -20.78 -43.16
C ARG A 888 -2.83 -20.29 -41.73
N SER A 889 -2.76 -18.98 -41.49
CA SER A 889 -2.69 -18.38 -40.15
C SER A 889 -3.75 -17.31 -39.95
N ALA A 890 -4.62 -17.53 -38.97
CA ALA A 890 -5.63 -16.55 -38.57
C ALA A 890 -5.00 -15.29 -37.93
N LYS A 891 -3.85 -15.43 -37.26
CA LYS A 891 -3.08 -14.29 -36.75
C LYS A 891 -2.53 -13.42 -37.88
N LEU A 892 -2.01 -14.04 -38.95
CA LEU A 892 -1.53 -13.32 -40.12
C LEU A 892 -2.68 -12.63 -40.88
N GLN A 893 -3.85 -13.27 -41.00
CA GLN A 893 -5.04 -12.64 -41.61
C GLN A 893 -5.42 -11.36 -40.89
N ARG A 894 -5.53 -11.43 -39.55
CA ARG A 894 -5.87 -10.27 -38.74
C ARG A 894 -4.81 -9.18 -38.82
N LEU A 895 -3.53 -9.57 -38.85
CA LEU A 895 -2.44 -8.62 -39.06
C LEU A 895 -2.54 -7.94 -40.44
N ASP A 896 -2.80 -8.69 -41.51
CA ASP A 896 -2.94 -8.15 -42.88
C ASP A 896 -4.07 -7.12 -42.96
N GLU A 897 -5.23 -7.42 -42.35
CA GLU A 897 -6.37 -6.50 -42.26
C GLU A 897 -6.00 -5.17 -41.59
N ILE A 898 -5.38 -5.22 -40.42
CA ILE A 898 -5.02 -4.00 -39.67
C ILE A 898 -3.93 -3.23 -40.41
N LEU A 899 -2.95 -3.92 -41.00
CA LEU A 899 -1.88 -3.26 -41.75
C LEU A 899 -2.37 -2.58 -43.03
N ASP A 900 -3.40 -3.11 -43.69
CA ASP A 900 -4.03 -2.43 -44.83
C ASP A 900 -4.60 -1.07 -44.39
N GLU A 901 -5.31 -1.03 -43.26
CA GLU A 901 -5.83 0.22 -42.69
C GLU A 901 -4.71 1.22 -42.32
N VAL A 902 -3.62 0.74 -41.70
CA VAL A 902 -2.47 1.59 -41.33
C VAL A 902 -1.79 2.18 -42.57
N ILE A 903 -1.61 1.37 -43.61
CA ILE A 903 -0.98 1.80 -44.86
C ILE A 903 -1.86 2.80 -45.60
N GLU A 904 -3.16 2.55 -45.70
CA GLU A 904 -4.15 3.46 -46.31
C GLU A 904 -4.23 4.81 -45.58
N ALA A 905 -4.12 4.80 -44.25
CA ALA A 905 -4.08 6.02 -43.43
C ALA A 905 -2.78 6.83 -43.62
N GLY A 906 -1.76 6.28 -44.27
CA GLY A 906 -0.45 6.91 -44.39
C GLY A 906 0.40 6.81 -43.11
N ASP A 907 -0.04 6.00 -42.15
CA ASP A 907 0.63 5.81 -40.87
C ASP A 907 1.85 4.88 -40.99
N ARG A 908 2.68 4.83 -39.93
CA ARG A 908 3.86 3.96 -39.85
C ARG A 908 3.78 3.00 -38.67
N ALA A 909 4.23 1.77 -38.89
CA ALA A 909 4.12 0.67 -37.96
C ALA A 909 5.47 0.01 -37.63
N LEU A 910 5.68 -0.29 -36.36
CA LEU A 910 6.73 -1.21 -35.90
C LEU A 910 6.12 -2.59 -35.62
N LEU A 911 6.76 -3.65 -36.11
CA LEU A 911 6.32 -5.02 -35.93
C LEU A 911 7.38 -5.83 -35.20
N PHE A 912 7.07 -6.25 -33.98
CA PHE A 912 7.98 -6.99 -33.10
C PHE A 912 7.65 -8.48 -33.08
N THR A 913 8.66 -9.31 -33.31
CA THR A 913 8.59 -10.77 -33.16
C THR A 913 9.79 -11.31 -32.37
N GLN A 914 9.61 -12.41 -31.64
CA GLN A 914 10.71 -13.12 -30.98
C GLN A 914 11.53 -14.00 -31.95
N PHE A 915 10.96 -14.37 -33.11
CA PHE A 915 11.57 -15.33 -34.04
C PHE A 915 12.12 -14.65 -35.30
N ALA A 916 13.43 -14.72 -35.52
CA ALA A 916 14.05 -14.12 -36.70
C ALA A 916 13.58 -14.78 -38.01
N GLU A 917 13.43 -16.11 -38.00
CA GLU A 917 12.90 -16.90 -39.13
C GLU A 917 11.50 -16.43 -39.53
N TRP A 918 10.65 -16.14 -38.54
CA TRP A 918 9.31 -15.59 -38.78
C TRP A 918 9.37 -14.20 -39.40
N GLY A 919 10.26 -13.35 -38.90
CA GLY A 919 10.48 -12.01 -39.46
C GLY A 919 10.88 -12.04 -40.94
N HIS A 920 11.68 -13.02 -41.38
CA HIS A 920 12.02 -13.18 -42.80
C HIS A 920 10.82 -13.63 -43.66
N LEU A 921 10.02 -14.58 -43.19
CA LEU A 921 8.80 -15.01 -43.89
C LEU A 921 7.78 -13.87 -44.00
N LEU A 922 7.58 -13.12 -42.91
CA LEU A 922 6.72 -11.93 -42.90
C LEU A 922 7.24 -10.85 -43.83
N GLN A 923 8.54 -10.58 -43.83
CA GLN A 923 9.15 -9.61 -44.73
C GLN A 923 8.86 -9.97 -46.19
N ALA A 924 9.06 -11.23 -46.58
CA ALA A 924 8.79 -11.70 -47.93
C ALA A 924 7.30 -11.55 -48.31
N TRP A 925 6.39 -11.96 -47.43
CA TRP A 925 4.95 -11.80 -47.62
C TRP A 925 4.55 -10.32 -47.80
N MET A 926 4.98 -9.46 -46.88
CA MET A 926 4.61 -8.03 -46.89
C MET A 926 5.16 -7.31 -48.11
N GLN A 927 6.40 -7.58 -48.50
CA GLN A 927 6.99 -7.00 -49.72
C GLN A 927 6.25 -7.45 -50.98
N GLN A 928 5.80 -8.71 -51.04
CA GLN A 928 5.00 -9.21 -52.17
C GLN A 928 3.58 -8.61 -52.20
N ARG A 929 2.91 -8.53 -51.04
CA ARG A 929 1.52 -8.07 -50.89
C ARG A 929 1.35 -6.59 -51.19
N TRP A 930 2.21 -5.73 -50.65
CA TRP A 930 2.11 -4.26 -50.80
C TRP A 930 3.08 -3.68 -51.83
N ARG A 931 3.96 -4.51 -52.43
CA ARG A 931 4.98 -4.07 -53.41
C ARG A 931 5.82 -2.90 -52.89
N ALA A 932 6.07 -2.91 -51.58
CA ALA A 932 6.76 -1.84 -50.86
C ALA A 932 7.95 -2.40 -50.08
N GLU A 933 8.92 -1.54 -49.80
CA GLU A 933 10.07 -1.91 -48.98
C GLU A 933 9.63 -2.14 -47.53
N VAL A 934 10.09 -3.25 -46.93
CA VAL A 934 9.92 -3.55 -45.50
C VAL A 934 11.29 -3.89 -44.92
N PRO A 935 11.98 -2.96 -44.23
CA PRO A 935 13.23 -3.24 -43.55
C PRO A 935 12.99 -4.21 -42.38
N PHE A 936 14.01 -5.04 -42.08
CA PHE A 936 13.98 -5.98 -40.97
C PHE A 936 15.27 -5.91 -40.15
N LEU A 937 15.15 -5.51 -38.88
CA LEU A 937 16.25 -5.39 -37.93
C LEU A 937 16.30 -6.61 -37.00
N HIS A 938 17.36 -7.40 -37.10
CA HIS A 938 17.58 -8.59 -36.29
C HIS A 938 19.02 -8.67 -35.75
N GLY A 939 19.31 -9.68 -34.92
CA GLY A 939 20.61 -9.81 -34.25
C GLY A 939 21.80 -9.99 -35.19
N GLY A 940 21.57 -10.42 -36.44
CA GLY A 940 22.60 -10.61 -37.47
C GLY A 940 22.88 -9.36 -38.31
N THR A 941 22.09 -8.30 -38.18
CA THR A 941 22.24 -7.06 -38.97
C THR A 941 23.51 -6.31 -38.55
N ARG A 942 24.34 -5.91 -39.53
CA ARG A 942 25.58 -5.14 -39.26
C ARG A 942 25.28 -3.76 -38.68
N LYS A 943 26.23 -3.18 -37.93
CA LYS A 943 26.07 -1.86 -37.27
C LYS A 943 25.73 -0.75 -38.28
N SER A 944 26.38 -0.72 -39.44
CA SER A 944 26.12 0.24 -40.52
C SER A 944 24.71 0.13 -41.07
N ASP A 945 24.29 -1.09 -41.39
CA ASP A 945 23.02 -1.37 -42.06
C ASP A 945 21.84 -1.11 -41.12
N ARG A 946 22.03 -1.42 -39.83
CA ARG A 946 21.08 -1.07 -38.76
C ARG A 946 20.81 0.43 -38.72
N GLN A 947 21.87 1.25 -38.72
CA GLN A 947 21.73 2.70 -38.65
C GLN A 947 21.02 3.24 -39.89
N ALA A 948 21.41 2.77 -41.07
CA ALA A 948 20.78 3.17 -42.33
C ALA A 948 19.27 2.85 -42.36
N MET A 949 18.85 1.69 -41.84
CA MET A 949 17.41 1.34 -41.73
C MET A 949 16.66 2.28 -40.78
N VAL A 950 17.26 2.62 -39.63
CA VAL A 950 16.65 3.53 -38.63
C VAL A 950 16.51 4.94 -39.20
N ASP A 951 17.57 5.48 -39.81
CA ASP A 951 17.56 6.82 -40.39
C ASP A 951 16.56 6.90 -41.54
N ARG A 952 16.52 5.87 -42.41
CA ARG A 952 15.53 5.75 -43.49
C ARG A 952 14.09 5.70 -42.98
N PHE A 953 13.84 5.03 -41.86
CA PHE A 953 12.50 4.97 -41.27
C PHE A 953 12.10 6.26 -40.55
N GLN A 954 13.05 6.99 -39.95
CA GLN A 954 12.77 8.19 -39.15
C GLN A 954 12.77 9.48 -39.96
N GLU A 955 13.71 9.64 -40.89
CA GLU A 955 14.04 10.91 -41.53
C GLU A 955 13.50 11.04 -42.96
N ASP A 956 13.38 9.93 -43.70
CA ASP A 956 12.89 9.96 -45.10
C ASP A 956 11.35 10.08 -45.13
N PRO A 957 10.77 11.16 -45.69
CA PRO A 957 9.32 11.28 -45.87
C PRO A 957 8.74 10.20 -46.77
N ARG A 958 9.54 9.63 -47.68
CA ARG A 958 9.21 8.48 -48.55
C ARG A 958 9.79 7.16 -48.04
N GLY A 959 10.25 7.14 -46.80
CA GLY A 959 10.71 5.94 -46.11
C GLY A 959 9.60 4.90 -45.93
N PRO A 960 9.96 3.65 -45.62
CA PRO A 960 9.01 2.54 -45.52
C PRO A 960 7.97 2.77 -44.41
N GLN A 961 6.72 2.37 -44.66
CA GLN A 961 5.64 2.45 -43.66
C GLN A 961 5.71 1.33 -42.62
N LEU A 962 6.23 0.16 -42.99
CA LEU A 962 6.36 -1.00 -42.12
C LEU A 962 7.83 -1.23 -41.76
N PHE A 963 8.12 -1.44 -40.47
CA PHE A 963 9.47 -1.80 -40.01
C PHE A 963 9.40 -3.01 -39.07
N LEU A 964 10.00 -4.13 -39.48
CA LEU A 964 10.09 -5.35 -38.68
C LEU A 964 11.31 -5.30 -37.75
N LEU A 965 11.13 -5.74 -36.50
CA LEU A 965 12.18 -5.83 -35.50
C LEU A 965 12.08 -7.13 -34.73
N SER A 966 13.21 -7.80 -34.49
CA SER A 966 13.24 -8.86 -33.48
C SER A 966 13.23 -8.26 -32.07
N LEU A 967 12.48 -8.82 -31.12
CA LEU A 967 12.34 -8.29 -29.75
C LEU A 967 13.68 -8.06 -29.05
N LYS A 968 14.65 -8.96 -29.21
CA LYS A 968 15.98 -8.81 -28.60
C LYS A 968 16.85 -7.74 -29.28
N ALA A 969 16.72 -7.55 -30.60
CA ALA A 969 17.53 -6.57 -31.32
C ALA A 969 16.90 -5.16 -31.32
N GLY A 970 15.56 -5.08 -31.32
CA GLY A 970 14.78 -3.84 -31.27
C GLY A 970 14.43 -3.38 -29.86
N GLY A 971 14.55 -4.25 -28.85
CA GLY A 971 14.26 -3.93 -27.45
C GLY A 971 15.26 -2.98 -26.79
N VAL A 972 16.36 -2.60 -27.45
CA VAL A 972 17.48 -1.90 -26.80
C VAL A 972 17.96 -0.69 -27.62
N GLY A 973 17.90 0.51 -27.04
CA GLY A 973 18.55 1.74 -27.49
C GLY A 973 18.01 2.54 -28.67
N LEU A 974 16.96 2.10 -29.36
CA LEU A 974 16.50 2.77 -30.59
C LEU A 974 15.49 3.90 -30.28
N ASN A 975 15.47 4.93 -31.14
CA ASN A 975 14.48 6.00 -31.14
C ASN A 975 13.67 5.91 -32.44
N LEU A 976 12.39 5.52 -32.35
CA LEU A 976 11.51 5.19 -33.50
C LEU A 976 10.17 5.93 -33.39
N THR A 977 10.22 7.20 -32.98
CA THR A 977 9.05 8.07 -32.74
C THR A 977 8.18 8.36 -33.96
N ARG A 978 8.59 8.01 -35.18
CA ARG A 978 7.77 8.19 -36.38
C ARG A 978 6.64 7.16 -36.49
N ALA A 979 6.73 6.05 -35.75
CA ALA A 979 5.68 5.05 -35.72
C ALA A 979 4.51 5.48 -34.81
N SER A 980 3.30 5.44 -35.36
CA SER A 980 2.03 5.60 -34.63
C SER A 980 1.44 4.25 -34.22
N HIS A 981 1.86 3.14 -34.86
CA HIS A 981 1.43 1.79 -34.52
C HIS A 981 2.59 0.90 -34.08
N VAL A 982 2.36 0.07 -33.06
CA VAL A 982 3.29 -0.94 -32.58
C VAL A 982 2.56 -2.27 -32.48
N PHE A 983 3.07 -3.31 -33.14
CA PHE A 983 2.52 -4.65 -33.12
C PHE A 983 3.45 -5.61 -32.39
N HIS A 984 2.97 -6.28 -31.35
CA HIS A 984 3.61 -7.43 -30.74
C HIS A 984 2.95 -8.69 -31.28
N LEU A 985 3.63 -9.38 -32.19
CA LEU A 985 3.07 -10.51 -32.93
C LEU A 985 2.99 -11.79 -32.07
N ASP A 986 3.85 -11.89 -31.06
CA ASP A 986 3.99 -13.07 -30.22
C ASP A 986 3.97 -12.64 -28.76
N ARG A 987 3.22 -13.36 -27.91
CA ARG A 987 3.13 -13.00 -26.48
C ARG A 987 4.40 -13.39 -25.73
N TRP A 988 5.10 -12.41 -25.16
CA TRP A 988 6.29 -12.65 -24.35
C TRP A 988 5.93 -12.83 -22.87
N TRP A 989 6.67 -13.68 -22.16
CA TRP A 989 6.38 -14.03 -20.76
C TRP A 989 6.68 -12.89 -19.78
N ASN A 990 7.59 -11.98 -20.15
CA ASN A 990 7.98 -10.83 -19.33
C ASN A 990 7.42 -9.53 -19.93
N PRO A 991 6.39 -8.91 -19.32
CA PRO A 991 5.77 -7.70 -19.86
C PRO A 991 6.74 -6.52 -19.97
N ALA A 992 7.81 -6.48 -19.16
CA ALA A 992 8.80 -5.41 -19.21
C ALA A 992 9.53 -5.36 -20.56
N VAL A 993 9.79 -6.51 -21.20
CA VAL A 993 10.48 -6.59 -22.50
C VAL A 993 9.59 -6.02 -23.62
N GLU A 994 8.30 -6.34 -23.61
CA GLU A 994 7.34 -5.78 -24.58
C GLU A 994 7.11 -4.29 -24.37
N ASN A 995 7.02 -3.85 -23.11
CA ASN A 995 6.90 -2.43 -22.77
C ASN A 995 8.15 -1.67 -23.23
N GLN A 996 9.34 -2.25 -23.06
CA GLN A 996 10.59 -1.69 -23.56
C GLN A 996 10.60 -1.59 -25.10
N ALA A 997 10.07 -2.57 -25.82
CA ALA A 997 9.92 -2.48 -27.27
C ALA A 997 8.89 -1.41 -27.69
N THR A 998 7.77 -1.30 -26.97
CA THR A 998 6.71 -0.30 -27.20
C THR A 998 7.20 1.13 -27.00
N ASP A 999 7.98 1.34 -25.94
CA ASP A 999 8.55 2.64 -25.57
C ASP A 999 9.59 3.16 -26.58
N ARG A 1000 9.93 2.38 -27.62
CA ARG A 1000 10.74 2.87 -28.77
C ARG A 1000 9.96 3.83 -29.65
N ALA A 1001 8.64 3.62 -29.79
CA ALA A 1001 7.72 4.52 -30.48
C ALA A 1001 7.08 5.53 -29.51
N TYR A 1002 6.75 5.10 -28.28
CA TYR A 1002 6.17 5.95 -27.24
C TYR A 1002 7.24 6.69 -26.42
N ARG A 1003 7.93 7.63 -27.07
CA ARG A 1003 9.05 8.40 -26.50
C ARG A 1003 8.90 9.90 -26.76
N ILE A 1004 9.61 10.73 -26.00
CA ILE A 1004 9.68 12.18 -26.23
C ILE A 1004 10.07 12.45 -27.69
N GLY A 1005 9.31 13.31 -28.37
CA GLY A 1005 9.40 13.53 -29.81
C GLY A 1005 8.28 12.84 -30.61
N GLN A 1006 7.45 12.03 -29.96
CA GLN A 1006 6.21 11.51 -30.52
C GLN A 1006 5.12 12.60 -30.51
N THR A 1007 4.52 12.87 -31.67
CA THR A 1007 3.45 13.87 -31.84
C THR A 1007 2.08 13.23 -32.07
N SER A 1008 2.04 11.94 -32.38
CA SER A 1008 0.82 11.20 -32.71
C SER A 1008 0.45 10.23 -31.60
N ARG A 1009 -0.84 9.93 -31.46
CA ARG A 1009 -1.35 8.86 -30.58
C ARG A 1009 -0.67 7.53 -30.97
N VAL A 1010 -0.21 6.77 -29.97
CA VAL A 1010 0.47 5.48 -30.21
C VAL A 1010 -0.50 4.33 -29.91
N MET A 1011 -0.81 3.55 -30.94
CA MET A 1011 -1.64 2.34 -30.86
C MET A 1011 -0.74 1.11 -30.71
N VAL A 1012 -0.93 0.34 -29.64
CA VAL A 1012 -0.11 -0.82 -29.32
C VAL A 1012 -0.98 -2.07 -29.40
N HIS A 1013 -0.80 -2.86 -30.45
CA HIS A 1013 -1.55 -4.09 -30.70
C HIS A 1013 -0.77 -5.29 -30.15
N LYS A 1014 -1.38 -6.03 -29.24
CA LYS A 1014 -0.82 -7.25 -28.65
C LYS A 1014 -1.64 -8.44 -29.15
N PHE A 1015 -1.05 -9.25 -30.03
CA PHE A 1015 -1.73 -10.44 -30.55
C PHE A 1015 -1.73 -11.56 -29.52
N ILE A 1016 -2.90 -12.18 -29.34
CA ILE A 1016 -3.09 -13.30 -28.43
C ILE A 1016 -3.93 -14.36 -29.15
N THR A 1017 -3.37 -15.54 -29.32
CA THR A 1017 -4.13 -16.67 -29.88
C THR A 1017 -5.03 -17.33 -28.82
N SER A 1018 -6.35 -17.27 -29.03
CA SER A 1018 -7.38 -17.81 -28.14
C SER A 1018 -7.29 -19.33 -27.98
N GLY A 1019 -7.57 -19.82 -26.78
CA GLY A 1019 -7.54 -21.22 -26.39
C GLY A 1019 -6.13 -21.84 -26.34
N SER A 1020 -5.09 -21.07 -26.67
CA SER A 1020 -3.71 -21.55 -26.79
C SER A 1020 -2.85 -21.21 -25.57
N VAL A 1021 -1.59 -21.65 -25.61
CA VAL A 1021 -0.56 -21.27 -24.65
C VAL A 1021 -0.40 -19.74 -24.53
N GLU A 1022 -0.63 -18.96 -25.59
CA GLU A 1022 -0.49 -17.49 -25.52
C GLU A 1022 -1.58 -16.85 -24.64
N GLU A 1023 -2.81 -17.34 -24.69
CA GLU A 1023 -3.89 -16.89 -23.80
C GLU A 1023 -3.57 -17.21 -22.35
N LYS A 1024 -3.05 -18.42 -22.07
CA LYS A 1024 -2.68 -18.84 -20.72
C LYS A 1024 -1.53 -18.00 -20.17
N ILE A 1025 -0.56 -17.67 -21.02
CA ILE A 1025 0.52 -16.72 -20.69
C ILE A 1025 -0.06 -15.34 -20.37
N ASP A 1026 -0.95 -14.82 -21.20
CA ASP A 1026 -1.55 -13.51 -20.98
C ASP A 1026 -2.40 -13.47 -19.69
N ARG A 1027 -3.21 -14.50 -19.44
CA ARG A 1027 -3.99 -14.68 -18.21
C ARG A 1027 -3.08 -14.67 -16.99
N MET A 1028 -1.99 -15.44 -17.03
CA MET A 1028 -0.98 -15.44 -15.97
C MET A 1028 -0.37 -14.05 -15.78
N ILE A 1029 -0.01 -13.33 -16.84
CA ILE A 1029 0.57 -11.97 -16.74
C ILE A 1029 -0.43 -11.00 -16.09
N ARG A 1030 -1.72 -11.05 -16.47
CA ARG A 1030 -2.78 -10.18 -15.94
C ARG A 1030 -3.10 -10.47 -14.47
N GLU A 1031 -3.26 -11.74 -14.10
CA GLU A 1031 -3.53 -12.16 -12.72
C GLU A 1031 -2.37 -11.81 -11.78
N LYS A 1032 -1.13 -11.80 -12.29
CA LYS A 1032 0.10 -11.61 -11.52
C LYS A 1032 0.55 -10.15 -11.37
N SER A 1033 0.01 -9.21 -12.16
CA SER A 1033 0.52 -7.82 -12.27
C SER A 1033 0.41 -6.92 -11.02
N ARG A 1034 -0.19 -7.38 -9.90
CA ARG A 1034 -0.29 -6.60 -8.65
C ARG A 1034 0.38 -7.22 -7.41
N LEU A 1035 0.85 -8.47 -7.46
CA LEU A 1035 1.46 -9.16 -6.31
C LEU A 1035 2.75 -9.93 -6.65
N ALA A 1036 3.10 -10.06 -7.93
CA ALA A 1036 4.08 -11.04 -8.40
C ALA A 1036 5.43 -10.49 -8.87
N GLU A 1037 5.75 -9.20 -8.63
CA GLU A 1037 7.17 -8.81 -8.65
C GLU A 1037 7.97 -9.68 -7.65
N ASP A 1038 7.32 -10.27 -6.63
CA ASP A 1038 7.98 -11.03 -5.57
C ASP A 1038 7.99 -12.58 -5.72
N ILE A 1039 7.17 -13.21 -6.59
CA ILE A 1039 6.95 -14.68 -6.52
C ILE A 1039 7.32 -15.44 -7.80
N VAL A 1040 7.29 -14.82 -8.98
CA VAL A 1040 7.58 -15.52 -10.25
C VAL A 1040 8.86 -14.95 -10.85
N GLY A 1041 9.96 -15.70 -10.75
CA GLY A 1041 11.21 -15.35 -11.41
C GLY A 1041 10.98 -15.11 -12.92
N SER A 1042 11.59 -14.06 -13.46
CA SER A 1042 11.44 -13.56 -14.85
C SER A 1042 12.11 -14.44 -15.92
N GLY A 1043 12.13 -15.75 -15.72
CA GLY A 1043 12.70 -16.72 -16.65
C GLY A 1043 11.78 -17.91 -16.86
N GLU A 1044 12.10 -18.72 -17.87
CA GLU A 1044 11.38 -19.96 -18.15
C GLU A 1044 11.71 -21.08 -17.13
N GLU A 1045 12.56 -20.82 -16.13
CA GLU A 1045 13.07 -21.79 -15.15
C GLU A 1045 11.97 -22.50 -14.35
N TRP A 1046 10.93 -21.78 -13.92
CA TRP A 1046 9.82 -22.37 -13.14
C TRP A 1046 9.01 -23.38 -13.95
N LEU A 1047 9.01 -23.28 -15.29
CA LEU A 1047 8.30 -24.21 -16.17
C LEU A 1047 8.91 -25.63 -16.12
N GLY A 1048 10.20 -25.75 -15.79
CA GLY A 1048 10.84 -27.04 -15.55
C GLY A 1048 10.39 -27.73 -14.25
N SER A 1049 9.84 -26.96 -13.31
CA SER A 1049 9.40 -27.45 -12.00
C SER A 1049 7.91 -27.82 -11.94
N LEU A 1050 7.15 -27.54 -13.00
CA LEU A 1050 5.72 -27.83 -13.06
C LEU A 1050 5.43 -29.34 -13.01
N ALA A 1051 4.43 -29.71 -12.22
CA ALA A 1051 3.87 -31.07 -12.21
C ALA A 1051 3.28 -31.41 -13.59
N GLY A 1052 3.13 -32.71 -13.89
CA GLY A 1052 2.63 -33.17 -15.21
C GLY A 1052 1.27 -32.59 -15.56
N ASP A 1053 0.35 -32.55 -14.59
CA ASP A 1053 -1.01 -32.04 -14.79
C ASP A 1053 -1.02 -30.53 -15.00
N GLN A 1054 -0.24 -29.78 -14.20
CA GLN A 1054 -0.08 -28.33 -14.38
C GLN A 1054 0.53 -27.95 -15.74
N LEU A 1055 1.46 -28.76 -16.24
CA LEU A 1055 2.04 -28.58 -17.58
C LEU A 1055 0.99 -28.84 -18.66
N ARG A 1056 0.19 -29.90 -18.52
CA ARG A 1056 -0.91 -30.22 -19.44
C ARG A 1056 -1.93 -29.09 -19.47
N ASP A 1057 -2.32 -28.58 -18.31
CA ASP A 1057 -3.23 -27.44 -18.20
C ASP A 1057 -2.64 -26.18 -18.84
N LEU A 1058 -1.33 -25.97 -18.79
CA LEU A 1058 -0.69 -24.81 -19.44
C LEU A 1058 -0.68 -24.89 -20.98
N VAL A 1059 -0.57 -26.09 -21.56
CA VAL A 1059 -0.35 -26.24 -23.00
C VAL A 1059 -1.57 -26.75 -23.77
N ALA A 1060 -2.53 -27.41 -23.11
CA ALA A 1060 -3.72 -27.96 -23.75
C ALA A 1060 -4.53 -26.88 -24.47
N LEU A 1061 -5.11 -27.23 -25.61
CA LEU A 1061 -6.02 -26.34 -26.33
C LEU A 1061 -7.38 -26.33 -25.63
N GLU A 1062 -7.89 -25.16 -25.27
CA GLU A 1062 -9.24 -24.98 -24.74
C GLU A 1062 -10.22 -24.80 -25.91
N ASP A 1063 -11.31 -25.56 -25.92
CA ASP A 1063 -12.40 -25.34 -26.87
C ASP A 1063 -13.14 -24.07 -26.49
N SER A 1064 -13.01 -23.05 -27.32
CA SER A 1064 -13.70 -21.76 -27.24
C SER A 1064 -15.16 -21.85 -27.67
#